data_AF-A0A2P4PZ86-F1
#
_entry.id   AF-A0A2P4PZ86-F1
#
_cell.length_a   1.000
_cell.length_b   1.000
_cell.length_c   1.000
_cell.angle_alpha   90.00
_cell.angle_beta   90.00
_cell.angle_gamma   90.00
#
_symmetry.space_group_name_H-M   'P 1'
#
loop_
_entity.id
_entity.type
_entity.pdbx_description
1 polymer ?
#
loop_
_entity_poly.entity_id
_entity_poly.type
_entity_poly.pdbx_seq_one_letter_code
_entity_poly.pdbx_strand_id
1 'polypeptide(L)'
;MGTVSGVSESYNDSSYKGSEFYWLSLSNGYFEDEKWFNYDLPKIIGNIGFPVISIFPDIMRVLKSSKHKDSFKTFSPAVIRTYLDCNRTRWENTIPRKEVLELFNYILRDKKFDELVGFKMIPLADGTLDTITQSSNSCVYICPDDDIKDKIDEHNIFKSYLNKFVDKSIEFELYKCLYNNAKAGWNLNIKILNESVVADMIRTSLNLDTNEGSRIRSIFGSIGKKIRNSFSDNEEIQILDRREWIYQLWDNLKYRNWDLRKFEDLHLIPTRKSTLRKLNTSKKVFSHQMSNNVSILNLIPIFEKFGAVFVDNEFDAGEISKWDKMAPYIINPDDIISVLNSFRTDVSFPGNLHCTLQKYEASALIEYLSVYLRLATRFYLEPRLIGAIKHLPIFAEIDNNTSTISLSSKEWYLLPRNEENSYGKIIYPVQKGGFLSASSQNLCYILEDIIHIPRLTVYEYWRHYVIPYLESQQQNDIDIVIDKLFDRLPSLLDDDLNLKDVLGGISFVPVGTFKMSQQQNIPANIKLVKPTELFDPEEKALVNLFFDEEQVFPIGKYGIPQPSFSKKFLLNLRSLGIKPVLSPNDVISRINTIVTRRLQSDVQGKALNLFKYIDENWDVLNDNDTQNQMTRMTNNNNHAFLKVILEKEWIPSFDASEKLVFSKPKNCYCQKDKNLISLVSPVIEIKVNNEKFLQHLGWDTYPEVAKVLKQLELCYKGVSNKQPPKNLKTICTEIYKYMNDAFKASDNKSKEEFDTMKKYLKYKPWILYEGQFYPTEKVVFSLPNKFQNNDSLIVELPIEYNSKFKSLFKHMGVRDEIGVKDLITMIKNTLKGNKDKVLSANEINNVIRIIEQIVKIQKESKREGDKLEKLDGLLIPSNDNMLVELHEIHFDDMDDRLEEEMRSKLKITHNLVTLDVARELEIQTLTGKIYGNNNKLVYSRL
;
A
#
# COMPACT_ATOMS: atom_id res chain seq x y z
N MET A 1 39.78 -108.90 -12.30
CA MET A 1 39.45 -108.13 -13.51
C MET A 1 38.04 -107.57 -13.37
N GLY A 2 37.79 -106.33 -13.81
CA GLY A 2 36.44 -105.80 -13.95
C GLY A 2 35.77 -106.24 -15.24
N THR A 3 34.49 -105.92 -15.41
CA THR A 3 33.71 -106.20 -16.63
C THR A 3 34.21 -105.30 -17.76
N VAL A 4 34.68 -105.88 -18.87
CA VAL A 4 35.17 -105.13 -20.04
C VAL A 4 34.27 -105.46 -21.23
N SER A 5 33.66 -104.44 -21.84
CA SER A 5 32.77 -104.63 -23.00
C SER A 5 33.52 -105.30 -24.16
N GLY A 6 33.00 -106.42 -24.65
CA GLY A 6 33.58 -107.17 -25.78
C GLY A 6 34.68 -108.16 -25.42
N VAL A 7 34.91 -108.45 -24.14
CA VAL A 7 35.80 -109.53 -23.68
C VAL A 7 34.95 -110.67 -23.10
N SER A 8 35.15 -111.88 -23.61
CA SER A 8 34.48 -113.10 -23.13
C SER A 8 34.79 -113.36 -21.65
N GLU A 9 33.77 -113.70 -20.84
CA GLU A 9 33.84 -113.96 -19.39
C GLU A 9 34.72 -115.16 -18.98
N SER A 10 35.48 -115.76 -19.90
CA SER A 10 36.15 -117.05 -19.73
C SER A 10 37.46 -117.01 -18.93
N TYR A 11 37.64 -116.06 -18.01
CA TYR A 11 38.78 -116.02 -17.08
C TYR A 11 38.35 -116.01 -15.60
N ASN A 12 37.15 -116.50 -15.29
CA ASN A 12 36.77 -116.92 -13.94
C ASN A 12 37.30 -118.33 -13.63
N ASP A 13 38.62 -118.54 -13.76
CA ASP A 13 39.24 -119.75 -13.25
C ASP A 13 39.89 -119.49 -11.88
N SER A 14 39.46 -120.28 -10.91
CA SER A 14 39.74 -120.14 -9.47
C SER A 14 41.20 -120.42 -9.07
N SER A 15 42.09 -120.65 -10.03
CA SER A 15 43.47 -121.11 -9.86
C SER A 15 44.55 -120.00 -9.84
N TYR A 16 44.21 -118.73 -10.10
CA TYR A 16 45.18 -117.62 -10.17
C TYR A 16 44.90 -116.48 -9.16
N LYS A 17 44.48 -116.81 -7.94
CA LYS A 17 44.19 -115.84 -6.87
C LYS A 17 45.41 -115.39 -6.05
N GLY A 18 46.64 -115.65 -6.51
CA GLY A 18 47.84 -115.55 -5.66
C GLY A 18 48.97 -114.61 -6.11
N SER A 19 48.87 -113.89 -7.25
CA SER A 19 49.94 -112.99 -7.71
C SER A 19 49.40 -111.60 -8.04
N GLU A 20 50.17 -110.55 -7.70
CA GLU A 20 49.91 -109.14 -8.06
C GLU A 20 49.79 -108.89 -9.59
N PHE A 21 50.06 -109.91 -10.41
CA PHE A 21 50.04 -109.84 -11.86
C PHE A 21 49.11 -110.91 -12.45
N TYR A 22 48.20 -110.47 -13.32
CA TYR A 22 47.37 -111.34 -14.16
C TYR A 22 47.99 -111.44 -15.54
N TRP A 23 48.20 -112.67 -16.04
CA TRP A 23 48.68 -112.88 -17.41
C TRP A 23 47.56 -112.60 -18.40
N LEU A 24 47.73 -111.54 -19.20
CA LEU A 24 46.78 -111.14 -20.24
C LEU A 24 47.25 -111.62 -21.60
N SER A 25 46.38 -112.29 -22.35
CA SER A 25 46.61 -112.55 -23.77
C SER A 25 46.51 -111.25 -24.57
N LEU A 26 47.26 -111.14 -25.67
CA LEU A 26 47.21 -109.99 -26.60
C LEU A 26 45.79 -109.62 -27.04
N SER A 27 44.88 -110.59 -27.18
CA SER A 27 43.49 -110.39 -27.60
C SER A 27 42.56 -109.79 -26.53
N ASN A 28 42.93 -109.90 -25.25
CA ASN A 28 42.08 -109.56 -24.10
C ASN A 28 42.65 -108.41 -23.25
N GLY A 29 43.89 -107.99 -23.51
CA GLY A 29 44.50 -106.83 -22.87
C GLY A 29 44.58 -105.62 -23.79
N TYR A 30 44.81 -104.47 -23.17
CA TYR A 30 44.91 -103.18 -23.84
C TYR A 30 46.28 -102.56 -23.60
N PHE A 31 46.81 -101.97 -24.65
CA PHE A 31 48.08 -101.26 -24.68
C PHE A 31 47.88 -99.76 -24.49
N GLU A 32 48.89 -99.09 -23.96
CA GLU A 32 48.91 -97.62 -23.94
C GLU A 32 49.09 -97.07 -25.36
N ASP A 33 48.31 -96.05 -25.72
CA ASP A 33 48.48 -95.34 -26.98
C ASP A 33 49.74 -94.45 -26.91
N GLU A 34 50.69 -94.68 -27.83
CA GLU A 34 51.94 -93.90 -27.95
C GLU A 34 51.68 -92.40 -28.12
N LYS A 35 50.50 -92.00 -28.61
CA LYS A 35 50.14 -90.57 -28.77
C LYS A 35 49.86 -89.85 -27.46
N TRP A 36 49.59 -90.57 -26.37
CA TRP A 36 49.07 -90.00 -25.13
C TRP A 36 49.74 -90.60 -23.89
N PHE A 37 51.07 -90.71 -23.93
CA PHE A 37 51.88 -91.25 -22.83
C PHE A 37 51.57 -90.55 -21.50
N ASN A 38 51.15 -91.32 -20.50
CA ASN A 38 51.00 -90.89 -19.11
C ASN A 38 51.54 -92.01 -18.21
N TYR A 39 52.63 -91.74 -17.48
CA TYR A 39 53.31 -92.75 -16.67
C TYR A 39 52.43 -93.38 -15.57
N ASP A 40 51.48 -92.63 -15.02
CA ASP A 40 50.68 -93.05 -13.87
C ASP A 40 49.35 -93.69 -14.29
N LEU A 41 48.80 -93.33 -15.45
CA LEU A 41 47.50 -93.82 -15.91
C LEU A 41 47.40 -95.35 -16.10
N PRO A 42 48.35 -96.05 -16.75
CA PRO A 42 48.34 -97.51 -16.86
C PRO A 42 48.29 -98.21 -15.50
N LYS A 43 48.98 -97.64 -14.51
CA LYS A 43 49.00 -98.15 -13.13
C LYS A 43 47.65 -97.95 -12.45
N ILE A 44 47.05 -96.76 -12.57
CA ILE A 44 45.74 -96.45 -11.98
C ILE A 44 44.65 -97.35 -12.56
N ILE A 45 44.52 -97.42 -13.91
CA ILE A 45 43.48 -98.23 -14.54
C ILE A 45 43.71 -99.74 -14.26
N GLY A 46 44.97 -100.19 -14.20
CA GLY A 46 45.33 -101.56 -13.81
C GLY A 46 44.89 -101.90 -12.38
N ASN A 47 45.11 -100.99 -11.42
CA ASN A 47 44.72 -101.16 -10.02
C ASN A 47 43.19 -101.29 -9.84
N ILE A 48 42.40 -100.56 -10.63
CA ILE A 48 40.93 -100.71 -10.64
C ILE A 48 40.45 -101.92 -11.46
N GLY A 49 41.38 -102.75 -11.95
CA GLY A 49 41.12 -104.04 -12.59
C GLY A 49 40.95 -104.00 -14.11
N PHE A 50 41.33 -102.90 -14.78
CA PHE A 50 41.35 -102.81 -16.24
C PHE A 50 42.52 -103.63 -16.81
N PRO A 51 42.32 -104.41 -17.89
CA PRO A 51 43.34 -105.31 -18.41
C PRO A 51 44.44 -104.59 -19.19
N VAL A 52 45.39 -103.96 -18.50
CA VAL A 52 46.54 -103.27 -19.10
C VAL A 52 47.68 -104.23 -19.38
N ILE A 53 48.22 -104.18 -20.60
CA ILE A 53 49.48 -104.82 -20.96
C ILE A 53 50.59 -103.76 -20.97
N SER A 54 51.38 -103.73 -19.90
CA SER A 54 52.56 -102.87 -19.78
C SER A 54 53.79 -103.58 -20.34
N ILE A 55 54.29 -103.14 -21.50
CA ILE A 55 55.50 -103.67 -22.15
C ILE A 55 56.42 -102.53 -22.60
N PHE A 56 57.72 -102.81 -22.73
CA PHE A 56 58.68 -101.82 -23.20
C PHE A 56 58.37 -101.35 -24.64
N PRO A 57 58.57 -100.05 -24.97
CA PRO A 57 58.27 -99.51 -26.30
C PRO A 57 58.93 -100.26 -27.47
N ASP A 58 60.12 -100.82 -27.27
CA ASP A 58 60.79 -101.62 -28.31
C ASP A 58 60.08 -102.95 -28.56
N ILE A 59 59.55 -103.60 -27.51
CA ILE A 59 58.73 -104.81 -27.63
C ILE A 59 57.42 -104.48 -28.35
N MET A 60 56.79 -103.34 -28.01
CA MET A 60 55.61 -102.84 -28.70
C MET A 60 55.85 -102.66 -30.20
N ARG A 61 56.98 -102.02 -30.57
CA ARG A 61 57.34 -101.76 -31.98
C ARG A 61 57.53 -103.05 -32.78
N VAL A 62 58.21 -104.03 -32.18
CA VAL A 62 58.40 -105.36 -32.78
C VAL A 62 57.07 -106.08 -32.96
N LEU A 63 56.22 -106.09 -31.94
CA LEU A 63 54.94 -106.77 -32.03
C LEU A 63 53.97 -106.12 -33.03
N LYS A 64 53.95 -104.77 -33.13
CA LYS A 64 53.21 -104.02 -34.16
C LYS A 64 53.64 -104.37 -35.59
N SER A 65 54.89 -104.80 -35.77
CA SER A 65 55.47 -105.20 -37.06
C SER A 65 55.32 -106.72 -37.34
N SER A 66 54.67 -107.45 -36.44
CA SER A 66 54.50 -108.91 -36.51
C SER A 66 53.12 -109.32 -37.05
N LYS A 67 52.91 -110.63 -37.24
CA LYS A 67 51.60 -111.23 -37.57
C LYS A 67 50.50 -110.95 -36.53
N HIS A 68 50.86 -110.44 -35.35
CA HIS A 68 49.92 -110.14 -34.27
C HIS A 68 49.42 -108.69 -34.28
N LYS A 69 49.77 -107.89 -35.30
CA LYS A 69 49.38 -106.47 -35.43
C LYS A 69 47.89 -106.22 -35.21
N ASP A 70 47.02 -107.09 -35.73
CA ASP A 70 45.56 -106.92 -35.63
C ASP A 70 44.99 -107.31 -34.25
N SER A 71 45.82 -107.93 -33.38
CA SER A 71 45.46 -108.21 -32.00
C SER A 71 45.73 -107.03 -31.05
N PHE A 72 46.34 -105.94 -31.53
CA PHE A 72 46.64 -104.76 -30.71
C PHE A 72 45.38 -103.93 -30.47
N LYS A 73 44.92 -103.92 -29.22
CA LYS A 73 43.92 -102.96 -28.74
C LYS A 73 44.63 -101.90 -27.93
N THR A 74 44.47 -100.62 -28.27
CA THR A 74 44.90 -99.53 -27.39
C THR A 74 43.74 -99.09 -26.52
N PHE A 75 44.00 -98.79 -25.25
CA PHE A 75 42.98 -98.10 -24.47
C PHE A 75 42.89 -96.65 -24.95
N SER A 76 41.66 -96.19 -25.14
CA SER A 76 41.32 -94.82 -25.51
C SER A 76 40.38 -94.25 -24.46
N PRO A 77 40.19 -92.91 -24.40
CA PRO A 77 39.20 -92.30 -23.52
C PRO A 77 37.83 -93.00 -23.54
N ALA A 78 37.30 -93.35 -24.72
CA ALA A 78 36.03 -94.06 -24.87
C ALA A 78 36.01 -95.46 -24.24
N VAL A 79 37.08 -96.24 -24.43
CA VAL A 79 37.20 -97.59 -23.83
C VAL A 79 37.26 -97.49 -22.31
N ILE A 80 38.05 -96.53 -21.79
CA ILE A 80 38.17 -96.31 -20.35
C ILE A 80 36.84 -95.84 -19.76
N ARG A 81 36.12 -94.91 -20.40
CA ARG A 81 34.77 -94.50 -19.96
C ARG A 81 33.81 -95.69 -19.86
N THR A 82 33.77 -96.53 -20.90
CA THR A 82 32.89 -97.73 -20.91
C THR A 82 33.24 -98.68 -19.75
N TYR A 83 34.53 -98.87 -19.49
CA TYR A 83 34.97 -99.68 -18.35
C TYR A 83 34.59 -99.07 -17.01
N LEU A 84 34.82 -97.76 -16.82
CA LEU A 84 34.47 -97.05 -15.60
C LEU A 84 32.96 -97.15 -15.31
N ASP A 85 32.12 -97.01 -16.33
CA ASP A 85 30.66 -97.10 -16.17
C ASP A 85 30.21 -98.51 -15.74
N CYS A 86 30.77 -99.57 -16.34
CA CYS A 86 30.47 -100.95 -15.97
C CYS A 86 31.02 -101.35 -14.59
N ASN A 87 31.98 -100.60 -14.03
CA ASN A 87 32.74 -100.99 -12.84
C ASN A 87 32.81 -99.91 -11.77
N ARG A 88 31.74 -99.13 -11.58
CA ARG A 88 31.65 -98.04 -10.59
C ARG A 88 32.14 -98.43 -9.20
N THR A 89 31.78 -99.62 -8.72
CA THR A 89 32.19 -100.12 -7.39
C THR A 89 33.69 -100.34 -7.20
N ARG A 90 34.48 -100.33 -8.29
CA ARG A 90 35.95 -100.54 -8.23
C ARG A 90 36.75 -99.25 -8.14
N TRP A 91 36.17 -98.11 -8.52
CA TRP A 91 36.88 -96.84 -8.59
C TRP A 91 36.13 -95.70 -7.90
N GLU A 92 34.81 -95.66 -8.01
CA GLU A 92 33.98 -94.58 -7.49
C GLU A 92 34.03 -94.59 -5.94
N ASN A 93 34.61 -93.54 -5.34
CA ASN A 93 34.91 -93.43 -3.90
C ASN A 93 35.86 -94.51 -3.33
N THR A 94 36.52 -95.32 -4.16
CA THR A 94 37.41 -96.42 -3.71
C THR A 94 38.88 -96.05 -3.86
N ILE A 95 39.24 -95.34 -4.93
CA ILE A 95 40.62 -94.88 -5.17
C ILE A 95 40.83 -93.44 -4.65
N PRO A 96 42.07 -93.04 -4.36
CA PRO A 96 42.38 -91.68 -3.92
C PRO A 96 41.90 -90.62 -4.91
N ARG A 97 41.48 -89.46 -4.39
CA ARG A 97 41.04 -88.29 -5.18
C ARG A 97 42.00 -87.96 -6.32
N LYS A 98 43.31 -87.97 -6.05
CA LYS A 98 44.34 -87.67 -7.06
C LYS A 98 44.24 -88.61 -8.28
N GLU A 99 44.06 -89.91 -8.06
CA GLU A 99 43.93 -90.90 -9.14
C GLU A 99 42.64 -90.70 -9.93
N VAL A 100 41.53 -90.34 -9.26
CA VAL A 100 40.27 -89.99 -9.96
C VAL A 100 40.45 -88.78 -10.88
N LEU A 101 41.20 -87.76 -10.44
CA LEU A 101 41.46 -86.56 -11.24
C LEU A 101 42.36 -86.85 -12.45
N GLU A 102 43.33 -87.75 -12.32
CA GLU A 102 44.13 -88.22 -13.46
C GLU A 102 43.28 -88.99 -14.48
N LEU A 103 42.39 -89.86 -14.01
CA LEU A 103 41.39 -90.53 -14.87
C LEU A 103 40.51 -89.51 -15.57
N PHE A 104 40.01 -88.52 -14.83
CA PHE A 104 39.13 -87.48 -15.36
C PHE A 104 39.84 -86.64 -16.44
N ASN A 105 41.08 -86.23 -16.18
CA ASN A 105 41.91 -85.51 -17.14
C ASN A 105 42.10 -86.32 -18.43
N TYR A 106 42.32 -87.63 -18.33
CA TYR A 106 42.49 -88.49 -19.50
C TYR A 106 41.19 -88.63 -20.32
N ILE A 107 40.07 -88.94 -19.66
CA ILE A 107 38.80 -89.20 -20.37
C ILE A 107 38.15 -87.95 -20.97
N LEU A 108 38.57 -86.76 -20.56
CA LEU A 108 38.12 -85.48 -21.14
C LEU A 108 38.77 -85.17 -22.52
N ARG A 109 39.87 -85.85 -22.87
CA ARG A 109 40.74 -85.49 -24.00
C ARG A 109 40.08 -85.56 -25.38
N ASP A 110 39.11 -86.46 -25.56
CA ASP A 110 38.40 -86.63 -26.83
C ASP A 110 37.11 -85.78 -26.94
N LYS A 111 36.83 -84.95 -25.93
CA LYS A 111 35.70 -84.01 -25.86
C LYS A 111 34.30 -84.66 -25.97
N LYS A 112 34.17 -85.95 -25.70
CA LYS A 112 32.88 -86.66 -25.66
C LYS A 112 32.21 -86.49 -24.29
N PHE A 113 31.76 -85.28 -24.00
CA PHE A 113 31.27 -84.90 -22.67
C PHE A 113 29.97 -85.59 -22.25
N ASP A 114 29.06 -85.86 -23.19
CA ASP A 114 27.78 -86.52 -22.87
C ASP A 114 27.96 -87.96 -22.34
N GLU A 115 29.07 -88.61 -22.69
CA GLU A 115 29.42 -89.96 -22.20
C GLU A 115 29.99 -89.96 -20.77
N LEU A 116 30.22 -88.79 -20.17
CA LEU A 116 30.72 -88.65 -18.80
C LEU A 116 29.60 -88.55 -17.76
N VAL A 117 28.35 -88.43 -18.22
CA VAL A 117 27.18 -88.26 -17.36
C VAL A 117 27.04 -89.44 -16.41
N GLY A 118 26.89 -89.13 -15.13
CA GLY A 118 26.81 -90.08 -14.04
C GLY A 118 28.14 -90.31 -13.31
N PHE A 119 29.30 -89.94 -13.85
CA PHE A 119 30.57 -90.12 -13.13
C PHE A 119 30.77 -89.11 -12.00
N LYS A 120 31.13 -89.58 -10.81
CA LYS A 120 31.48 -88.76 -9.65
C LYS A 120 32.94 -88.31 -9.68
N MET A 121 33.21 -87.31 -10.54
CA MET A 121 34.57 -86.86 -10.86
C MET A 121 34.77 -85.33 -10.79
N ILE A 122 33.73 -84.54 -10.52
CA ILE A 122 33.88 -83.07 -10.46
C ILE A 122 34.66 -82.71 -9.19
N PRO A 123 35.86 -82.11 -9.27
CA PRO A 123 36.59 -81.69 -8.08
C PRO A 123 35.92 -80.47 -7.44
N LEU A 124 35.37 -80.64 -6.24
CA LEU A 124 34.78 -79.55 -5.46
C LEU A 124 35.81 -78.91 -4.52
N ALA A 125 35.69 -77.60 -4.29
CA ALA A 125 36.61 -76.83 -3.46
C ALA A 125 36.54 -77.15 -1.96
N ASP A 126 35.50 -77.86 -1.50
CA ASP A 126 35.44 -78.43 -0.15
C ASP A 126 36.28 -79.72 0.01
N GLY A 127 36.96 -80.14 -1.06
CA GLY A 127 37.79 -81.34 -1.12
C GLY A 127 37.05 -82.61 -1.58
N THR A 128 35.74 -82.55 -1.79
CA THR A 128 34.93 -83.69 -2.23
C THR A 128 34.84 -83.81 -3.75
N LEU A 129 34.17 -84.86 -4.24
CA LEU A 129 33.88 -85.07 -5.66
C LEU A 129 32.36 -85.07 -5.88
N ASP A 130 31.89 -84.36 -6.91
CA ASP A 130 30.48 -84.38 -7.32
C ASP A 130 30.25 -85.11 -8.64
N THR A 131 28.99 -85.41 -8.92
CA THR A 131 28.53 -86.17 -10.09
C THR A 131 28.35 -85.26 -11.30
N ILE A 132 28.89 -85.70 -12.43
CA ILE A 132 28.69 -85.08 -13.74
C ILE A 132 27.25 -85.33 -14.19
N THR A 133 26.49 -84.28 -14.43
CA THR A 133 25.10 -84.37 -14.90
C THR A 133 24.81 -83.35 -15.99
N GLN A 134 23.75 -83.58 -16.78
CA GLN A 134 23.20 -82.57 -17.70
C GLN A 134 22.16 -81.66 -17.02
N SER A 135 21.84 -81.90 -15.75
CA SER A 135 20.80 -81.16 -15.04
C SER A 135 21.29 -79.78 -14.60
N SER A 136 20.46 -78.76 -14.82
CA SER A 136 20.68 -77.41 -14.31
C SER A 136 20.42 -77.26 -12.81
N ASN A 137 19.86 -78.28 -12.14
CA ASN A 137 19.44 -78.17 -10.74
C ASN A 137 20.60 -78.33 -9.73
N SER A 138 21.74 -78.89 -10.12
CA SER A 138 22.94 -78.98 -9.28
C SER A 138 24.19 -78.56 -10.06
N CYS A 139 24.28 -77.26 -10.34
CA CYS A 139 25.46 -76.68 -10.98
C CYS A 139 26.62 -76.55 -9.99
N VAL A 140 27.82 -76.78 -10.51
CA VAL A 140 29.12 -76.47 -9.91
C VAL A 140 29.75 -75.37 -10.75
N TYR A 141 30.34 -74.36 -10.11
CA TYR A 141 30.80 -73.14 -10.77
C TYR A 141 32.32 -73.07 -10.84
N ILE A 142 32.83 -72.69 -12.01
CA ILE A 142 34.22 -72.28 -12.22
C ILE A 142 34.25 -70.75 -12.25
N CYS A 143 35.28 -70.15 -11.62
CA CYS A 143 35.46 -68.70 -11.67
C CYS A 143 35.52 -68.16 -13.12
N PRO A 144 35.16 -66.89 -13.36
CA PRO A 144 35.12 -66.31 -14.70
C PRO A 144 36.48 -66.23 -15.41
N ASP A 145 37.58 -66.32 -14.66
CA ASP A 145 38.95 -66.31 -15.13
C ASP A 145 39.69 -67.63 -14.85
N ASP A 146 40.82 -67.79 -15.54
CA ASP A 146 41.75 -68.91 -15.35
C ASP A 146 42.86 -68.60 -14.33
N ASP A 147 42.77 -67.47 -13.61
CA ASP A 147 43.69 -67.13 -12.52
C ASP A 147 43.39 -67.98 -11.28
N ILE A 148 44.41 -68.71 -10.84
CA ILE A 148 44.34 -69.66 -9.72
C ILE A 148 44.74 -68.98 -8.39
N LYS A 149 45.30 -67.76 -8.42
CA LYS A 149 45.95 -67.15 -7.23
C LYS A 149 45.54 -65.71 -6.96
N ASP A 150 44.25 -65.48 -6.72
CA ASP A 150 43.79 -64.18 -6.21
C ASP A 150 43.35 -64.25 -4.73
N LYS A 151 43.71 -63.23 -3.94
CA LYS A 151 43.16 -63.05 -2.58
C LYS A 151 41.68 -62.67 -2.63
N ILE A 152 41.24 -62.05 -3.72
CA ILE A 152 39.90 -61.50 -3.95
C ILE A 152 38.95 -62.56 -4.57
N ASP A 153 39.26 -63.83 -4.35
CA ASP A 153 38.55 -64.97 -4.95
C ASP A 153 37.17 -65.24 -4.30
N GLU A 154 36.19 -65.64 -5.11
CA GLU A 154 34.85 -66.03 -4.65
C GLU A 154 34.86 -67.20 -3.65
N HIS A 155 35.85 -68.10 -3.73
CA HIS A 155 36.04 -69.18 -2.77
C HIS A 155 36.35 -68.65 -1.36
N ASN A 156 37.11 -67.55 -1.27
CA ASN A 156 37.48 -66.93 0.00
C ASN A 156 36.29 -66.18 0.62
N ILE A 157 35.41 -65.64 -0.23
CA ILE A 157 34.23 -64.86 0.16
C ILE A 157 33.06 -65.78 0.56
N PHE A 158 32.80 -66.84 -0.20
CA PHE A 158 31.66 -67.75 -0.01
C PHE A 158 32.09 -69.10 0.59
N LYS A 159 32.72 -69.08 1.77
CA LYS A 159 33.24 -70.28 2.45
C LYS A 159 32.19 -71.37 2.73
N SER A 160 30.91 -71.00 2.85
CA SER A 160 29.80 -71.95 3.02
C SER A 160 29.33 -72.61 1.72
N TYR A 161 29.86 -72.17 0.57
CA TYR A 161 29.52 -72.65 -0.78
C TYR A 161 30.69 -73.36 -1.47
N LEU A 162 31.74 -73.77 -0.73
CA LEU A 162 32.89 -74.47 -1.34
C LEU A 162 32.48 -75.75 -2.08
N ASN A 163 31.39 -76.40 -1.69
CA ASN A 163 30.79 -77.53 -2.41
C ASN A 163 30.12 -77.18 -3.75
N LYS A 164 30.00 -75.89 -4.07
CA LYS A 164 29.44 -75.37 -5.33
C LYS A 164 30.50 -74.80 -6.26
N PHE A 165 31.77 -74.78 -5.86
CA PHE A 165 32.85 -74.32 -6.71
C PHE A 165 33.80 -75.46 -7.09
N VAL A 166 34.40 -75.35 -8.28
CA VAL A 166 35.46 -76.26 -8.72
C VAL A 166 36.74 -75.95 -7.97
N ASP A 167 37.37 -76.98 -7.41
CA ASP A 167 38.61 -76.84 -6.66
C ASP A 167 39.75 -76.27 -7.52
N LYS A 168 40.24 -75.08 -7.13
CA LYS A 168 41.39 -74.42 -7.75
C LYS A 168 42.73 -75.09 -7.44
N SER A 169 42.82 -75.94 -6.42
CA SER A 169 44.06 -76.63 -6.04
C SER A 169 44.39 -77.85 -6.92
N ILE A 170 43.53 -78.21 -7.87
CA ILE A 170 43.80 -79.29 -8.84
C ILE A 170 44.88 -78.88 -9.84
N GLU A 171 45.37 -79.86 -10.62
CA GLU A 171 46.37 -79.60 -11.65
C GLU A 171 45.87 -78.57 -12.69
N PHE A 172 46.74 -77.62 -13.03
CA PHE A 172 46.44 -76.50 -13.92
C PHE A 172 45.89 -76.97 -15.28
N GLU A 173 46.40 -78.06 -15.84
CA GLU A 173 45.94 -78.61 -17.12
C GLU A 173 44.46 -79.05 -17.06
N LEU A 174 44.10 -79.76 -15.99
CA LEU A 174 42.72 -80.20 -15.76
C LEU A 174 41.81 -78.99 -15.52
N TYR A 175 42.20 -78.08 -14.63
CA TYR A 175 41.41 -76.87 -14.35
C TYR A 175 41.16 -76.05 -15.62
N LYS A 176 42.20 -75.82 -16.43
CA LYS A 176 42.11 -75.11 -17.71
C LYS A 176 41.24 -75.85 -18.72
N CYS A 177 41.29 -77.18 -18.74
CA CYS A 177 40.39 -77.98 -19.56
C CYS A 177 38.93 -77.77 -19.16
N LEU A 178 38.60 -77.85 -17.85
CA LEU A 178 37.24 -77.61 -17.37
C LEU A 178 36.78 -76.18 -17.68
N TYR A 179 37.63 -75.18 -17.45
CA TYR A 179 37.35 -73.77 -17.74
C TYR A 179 37.03 -73.54 -19.22
N ASN A 180 37.90 -73.99 -20.13
CA ASN A 180 37.74 -73.76 -21.57
C ASN A 180 36.45 -74.36 -22.11
N ASN A 181 36.08 -75.56 -21.64
CA ASN A 181 34.87 -76.23 -22.11
C ASN A 181 33.60 -75.64 -21.45
N ALA A 182 33.66 -75.24 -20.17
CA ALA A 182 32.57 -74.51 -19.52
C ALA A 182 32.32 -73.16 -20.20
N LYS A 183 33.39 -72.43 -20.55
CA LYS A 183 33.32 -71.17 -21.30
C LYS A 183 32.77 -71.35 -22.73
N ALA A 184 33.08 -72.48 -23.37
CA ALA A 184 32.52 -72.85 -24.67
C ALA A 184 31.04 -73.30 -24.59
N GLY A 185 30.46 -73.37 -23.39
CA GLY A 185 29.04 -73.67 -23.20
C GLY A 185 28.68 -75.16 -23.33
N TRP A 186 29.59 -76.07 -22.94
CA TRP A 186 29.29 -77.51 -22.93
C TRP A 186 28.02 -77.87 -22.13
N ASN A 187 27.42 -79.02 -22.43
CA ASN A 187 26.14 -79.44 -21.87
C ASN A 187 26.24 -80.13 -20.49
N LEU A 188 27.23 -79.76 -19.67
CA LEU A 188 27.40 -80.33 -18.32
C LEU A 188 27.03 -79.35 -17.22
N ASN A 189 26.83 -79.85 -15.99
CA ASN A 189 26.53 -79.09 -14.78
C ASN A 189 27.71 -78.27 -14.23
N ILE A 190 28.86 -78.26 -14.91
CA ILE A 190 29.97 -77.36 -14.62
C ILE A 190 29.79 -76.09 -15.46
N LYS A 191 29.53 -74.95 -14.82
CA LYS A 191 29.24 -73.67 -15.51
C LYS A 191 30.22 -72.59 -15.11
N ILE A 192 30.42 -71.60 -15.98
CA ILE A 192 31.12 -70.37 -15.61
C ILE A 192 30.23 -69.59 -14.63
N LEU A 193 30.82 -69.17 -13.53
CA LEU A 193 30.17 -68.31 -12.54
C LEU A 193 29.74 -67.00 -13.19
N ASN A 194 28.53 -66.55 -12.90
CA ASN A 194 27.98 -65.30 -13.43
C ASN A 194 27.38 -64.46 -12.30
N GLU A 195 27.04 -63.21 -12.62
CA GLU A 195 26.56 -62.21 -11.67
C GLU A 195 25.26 -62.64 -10.98
N SER A 196 24.35 -63.31 -11.69
CA SER A 196 23.07 -63.75 -11.11
C SER A 196 23.24 -64.81 -10.02
N VAL A 197 24.14 -65.75 -10.25
CA VAL A 197 24.47 -66.80 -9.28
C VAL A 197 25.13 -66.18 -8.06
N VAL A 198 26.06 -65.24 -8.26
CA VAL A 198 26.72 -64.57 -7.15
C VAL A 198 25.74 -63.69 -6.37
N ALA A 199 24.82 -62.99 -7.04
CA ALA A 199 23.75 -62.25 -6.38
C ALA A 199 22.90 -63.16 -5.47
N ASP A 200 22.58 -64.38 -5.91
CA ASP A 200 21.86 -65.37 -5.10
C ASP A 200 22.69 -65.91 -3.92
N MET A 201 23.99 -66.13 -4.13
CA MET A 201 24.92 -66.51 -3.06
C MET A 201 25.01 -65.40 -2.00
N ILE A 202 25.17 -64.14 -2.40
CA ILE A 202 25.17 -62.97 -1.50
C ILE A 202 23.83 -62.90 -0.74
N ARG A 203 22.70 -62.94 -1.45
CA ARG A 203 21.35 -62.88 -0.86
C ARG A 203 21.16 -63.96 0.20
N THR A 204 21.59 -65.18 -0.08
CA THR A 204 21.44 -66.29 0.85
C THR A 204 22.39 -66.13 2.04
N SER A 205 23.63 -65.67 1.79
CA SER A 205 24.64 -65.41 2.84
C SER A 205 24.17 -64.31 3.80
N LEU A 206 23.52 -63.26 3.30
CA LEU A 206 22.90 -62.21 4.11
C LEU A 206 21.69 -62.73 4.92
N ASN A 207 20.87 -63.61 4.36
CA ASN A 207 19.66 -64.13 5.01
C ASN A 207 19.89 -65.23 6.06
N LEU A 208 20.92 -66.06 5.89
CA LEU A 208 21.16 -67.28 6.69
C LEU A 208 21.26 -67.03 8.20
N ASP A 209 21.63 -65.82 8.64
CA ASP A 209 21.87 -65.51 10.06
C ASP A 209 20.85 -64.55 10.70
N THR A 210 19.76 -64.21 10.00
CA THR A 210 18.56 -63.65 10.67
C THR A 210 17.85 -64.77 11.45
N ASN A 211 18.54 -65.33 12.44
CA ASN A 211 18.10 -66.46 13.27
C ASN A 211 17.00 -66.08 14.28
N GLU A 212 15.95 -65.42 13.80
CA GLU A 212 14.58 -65.76 14.19
C GLU A 212 13.90 -66.69 13.17
N GLY A 213 14.38 -66.70 11.91
CA GLY A 213 13.84 -67.54 10.85
C GLY A 213 14.00 -69.05 11.11
N SER A 214 15.00 -69.49 11.88
CA SER A 214 15.17 -70.90 12.24
C SER A 214 14.23 -71.37 13.37
N ARG A 215 13.78 -70.46 14.26
CA ARG A 215 12.70 -70.79 15.22
C ARG A 215 11.33 -70.78 14.52
N ILE A 216 11.11 -69.89 13.56
CA ILE A 216 9.83 -69.81 12.84
C ILE A 216 9.68 -70.98 11.85
N ARG A 217 10.79 -71.54 11.33
CA ARG A 217 10.76 -72.72 10.45
C ARG A 217 10.20 -73.96 11.14
N SER A 218 10.34 -74.09 12.46
CA SER A 218 9.81 -75.22 13.22
C SER A 218 8.40 -74.99 13.79
N ILE A 219 7.88 -73.76 13.79
CA ILE A 219 6.58 -73.43 14.41
C ILE A 219 5.49 -73.14 13.36
N PHE A 220 5.84 -72.57 12.19
CA PHE A 220 4.84 -72.20 11.18
C PHE A 220 5.25 -72.66 9.77
N GLY A 221 4.90 -73.91 9.43
CA GLY A 221 4.86 -74.36 8.03
C GLY A 221 3.97 -73.42 7.18
N SER A 222 4.22 -73.35 5.86
CA SER A 222 3.50 -72.59 4.81
C SER A 222 3.31 -71.06 5.00
N ILE A 223 3.11 -70.58 6.22
CA ILE A 223 2.93 -69.17 6.62
C ILE A 223 4.29 -68.43 6.64
N GLY A 224 5.39 -69.15 6.84
CA GLY A 224 6.75 -68.60 6.70
C GLY A 224 7.08 -68.05 5.29
N LYS A 225 6.34 -68.46 4.25
CA LYS A 225 6.50 -67.90 2.89
C LYS A 225 5.89 -66.50 2.76
N LYS A 226 4.89 -66.16 3.59
CA LYS A 226 4.25 -64.84 3.65
C LYS A 226 5.05 -63.84 4.48
N ILE A 227 5.73 -64.31 5.53
CA ILE A 227 6.65 -63.50 6.37
C ILE A 227 8.00 -63.28 5.66
N ARG A 228 8.43 -64.20 4.78
CA ARG A 228 9.63 -63.99 3.93
C ARG A 228 9.53 -62.74 3.04
N ASN A 229 8.29 -62.39 2.66
CA ASN A 229 8.01 -61.21 1.84
C ASN A 229 7.86 -59.92 2.66
N SER A 230 7.83 -59.97 4.00
CA SER A 230 7.73 -58.75 4.82
C SER A 230 9.09 -58.18 5.22
N PHE A 231 10.14 -59.00 5.28
CA PHE A 231 11.52 -58.54 5.54
C PHE A 231 12.26 -58.12 4.26
N SER A 232 11.79 -58.56 3.08
CA SER A 232 12.31 -58.11 1.79
C SER A 232 12.02 -56.64 1.49
N ASP A 233 11.09 -56.02 2.23
CA ASP A 233 10.67 -54.63 2.00
C ASP A 233 11.44 -53.61 2.83
N ASN A 234 12.27 -54.04 3.79
CA ASN A 234 13.10 -53.13 4.56
C ASN A 234 14.29 -52.65 3.70
N GLU A 235 14.43 -51.33 3.55
CA GLU A 235 15.54 -50.70 2.81
C GLU A 235 16.91 -50.94 3.46
N GLU A 236 16.93 -51.30 4.74
CA GLU A 236 18.14 -51.33 5.58
C GLU A 236 18.13 -52.52 6.56
N ILE A 237 19.27 -53.18 6.72
CA ILE A 237 19.49 -54.30 7.64
C ILE A 237 20.72 -54.04 8.52
N GLN A 238 20.86 -54.69 9.67
CA GLN A 238 22.05 -54.54 10.52
C GLN A 238 23.29 -55.16 9.88
N ILE A 239 24.46 -54.49 9.95
CA ILE A 239 25.70 -54.99 9.33
C ILE A 239 26.33 -56.16 10.10
N LEU A 240 25.99 -56.34 11.39
CA LEU A 240 26.58 -57.33 12.31
C LEU A 240 28.13 -57.30 12.26
N ASP A 241 28.80 -58.34 12.74
CA ASP A 241 30.28 -58.47 12.68
C ASP A 241 30.81 -58.80 11.27
N ARG A 242 30.10 -58.39 10.21
CA ARG A 242 30.37 -58.78 8.81
C ARG A 242 31.00 -57.68 7.96
N ARG A 243 31.46 -56.60 8.59
CA ARG A 243 32.10 -55.46 7.90
C ARG A 243 33.26 -55.90 6.99
N GLU A 244 34.15 -56.74 7.52
CA GLU A 244 35.29 -57.26 6.74
C GLU A 244 34.84 -58.09 5.53
N TRP A 245 33.82 -58.93 5.70
CA TRP A 245 33.26 -59.73 4.61
C TRP A 245 32.62 -58.85 3.53
N ILE A 246 31.90 -57.79 3.92
CA ILE A 246 31.32 -56.83 2.97
C ILE A 246 32.41 -56.09 2.17
N TYR A 247 33.52 -55.71 2.80
CA TYR A 247 34.63 -55.08 2.10
C TYR A 247 35.32 -56.02 1.12
N GLN A 248 35.59 -57.27 1.53
CA GLN A 248 36.13 -58.30 0.64
C GLN A 248 35.18 -58.57 -0.55
N LEU A 249 33.87 -58.57 -0.30
CA LEU A 249 32.88 -58.71 -1.35
C LEU A 249 32.97 -57.56 -2.36
N TRP A 250 33.04 -56.31 -1.90
CA TRP A 250 33.16 -55.15 -2.79
C TRP A 250 34.48 -55.11 -3.56
N ASP A 251 35.59 -55.53 -2.95
CA ASP A 251 36.86 -55.69 -3.65
C ASP A 251 36.72 -56.68 -4.81
N ASN A 252 35.97 -57.78 -4.60
CA ASN A 252 35.66 -58.75 -5.67
C ASN A 252 34.74 -58.17 -6.75
N LEU A 253 33.66 -57.49 -6.36
CA LEU A 253 32.76 -56.83 -7.32
C LEU A 253 33.53 -55.86 -8.24
N LYS A 254 34.45 -55.08 -7.66
CA LYS A 254 35.30 -54.13 -8.38
C LYS A 254 36.35 -54.85 -9.25
N TYR A 255 37.06 -55.82 -8.69
CA TYR A 255 38.08 -56.60 -9.42
C TYR A 255 37.50 -57.29 -10.65
N ARG A 256 36.35 -57.94 -10.49
CA ARG A 256 35.61 -58.61 -11.57
C ARG A 256 34.92 -57.64 -12.53
N ASN A 257 34.83 -56.37 -12.14
CA ASN A 257 34.13 -55.32 -12.87
C ASN A 257 32.67 -55.72 -13.22
N TRP A 258 31.97 -56.40 -12.31
CA TRP A 258 30.61 -56.90 -12.55
C TRP A 258 29.60 -55.77 -12.82
N ASP A 259 28.48 -56.12 -13.46
CA ASP A 259 27.36 -55.20 -13.66
C ASP A 259 26.53 -55.08 -12.37
N LEU A 260 26.67 -53.95 -11.69
CA LEU A 260 25.96 -53.66 -10.43
C LEU A 260 24.44 -53.70 -10.55
N ARG A 261 23.87 -53.56 -11.76
CA ARG A 261 22.43 -53.68 -12.00
C ARG A 261 21.86 -55.02 -11.57
N LYS A 262 22.67 -56.08 -11.58
CA LYS A 262 22.28 -57.43 -11.13
C LYS A 262 22.22 -57.58 -9.61
N PHE A 263 22.75 -56.60 -8.89
CA PHE A 263 22.86 -56.59 -7.43
C PHE A 263 21.99 -55.50 -6.79
N GLU A 264 21.21 -54.75 -7.58
CA GLU A 264 20.41 -53.59 -7.13
C GLU A 264 19.51 -53.88 -5.93
N ASP A 265 18.90 -55.06 -5.89
CA ASP A 265 17.99 -55.47 -4.81
C ASP A 265 18.69 -55.90 -3.51
N LEU A 266 20.02 -55.93 -3.48
CA LEU A 266 20.82 -56.47 -2.37
C LEU A 266 21.34 -55.37 -1.45
N HIS A 267 21.31 -55.65 -0.14
CA HIS A 267 21.87 -54.78 0.91
C HIS A 267 23.40 -54.84 0.93
N LEU A 268 24.04 -53.98 0.16
CA LEU A 268 25.49 -53.98 -0.04
C LEU A 268 26.18 -52.70 0.44
N ILE A 269 25.49 -51.56 0.53
CA ILE A 269 26.14 -50.30 0.91
C ILE A 269 26.20 -50.20 2.44
N PRO A 270 27.39 -50.20 3.07
CA PRO A 270 27.53 -49.97 4.50
C PRO A 270 27.26 -48.50 4.84
N THR A 271 26.53 -48.25 5.92
CA THR A 271 26.20 -46.90 6.40
C THR A 271 26.92 -46.58 7.71
N ARG A 272 27.02 -45.29 8.06
CA ARG A 272 27.57 -44.82 9.36
C ARG A 272 26.83 -45.37 10.58
N LYS A 273 25.58 -45.81 10.41
CA LYS A 273 24.75 -46.37 11.48
C LYS A 273 24.99 -47.86 11.72
N SER A 274 26.06 -48.43 11.14
CA SER A 274 26.39 -49.86 11.21
C SER A 274 25.28 -50.74 10.64
N THR A 275 24.78 -50.35 9.47
CA THR A 275 23.74 -51.06 8.72
C THR A 275 24.17 -51.23 7.26
N LEU A 276 23.48 -52.11 6.54
CA LEU A 276 23.61 -52.29 5.10
C LEU A 276 22.32 -51.85 4.42
N ARG A 277 22.46 -51.02 3.39
CA ARG A 277 21.35 -50.53 2.58
C ARG A 277 21.38 -51.12 1.18
N LYS A 278 20.20 -51.30 0.59
CA LYS A 278 20.07 -51.75 -0.80
C LYS A 278 20.75 -50.78 -1.76
N LEU A 279 21.36 -51.31 -2.82
CA LEU A 279 21.92 -50.48 -3.90
C LEU A 279 20.83 -49.62 -4.55
N ASN A 280 19.71 -50.25 -4.93
CA ASN A 280 18.53 -49.53 -5.38
C ASN A 280 17.60 -49.26 -4.20
N THR A 281 17.60 -48.02 -3.76
CA THR A 281 16.80 -47.53 -2.65
C THR A 281 16.10 -46.23 -3.03
N SER A 282 14.91 -46.00 -2.45
CA SER A 282 14.17 -44.75 -2.61
C SER A 282 14.88 -43.61 -1.88
N LYS A 283 15.46 -43.90 -0.70
CA LYS A 283 16.28 -42.97 0.07
C LYS A 283 17.75 -43.14 -0.28
N LYS A 284 18.23 -42.25 -1.14
CA LYS A 284 19.61 -42.28 -1.65
C LYS A 284 20.64 -42.12 -0.54
N VAL A 285 21.81 -42.72 -0.75
CA VAL A 285 22.93 -42.71 0.19
C VAL A 285 23.95 -41.67 -0.25
N PHE A 286 24.56 -40.95 0.69
CA PHE A 286 25.46 -39.85 0.43
C PHE A 286 26.89 -40.18 0.85
N SER A 287 27.85 -39.72 0.05
CA SER A 287 29.26 -39.70 0.41
C SER A 287 29.54 -38.63 1.48
N HIS A 288 30.53 -38.87 2.34
CA HIS A 288 31.13 -37.88 3.23
C HIS A 288 32.31 -37.13 2.57
N GLN A 289 32.70 -37.50 1.35
CA GLN A 289 33.78 -36.82 0.64
C GLN A 289 33.25 -35.65 -0.19
N MET A 290 33.96 -34.52 -0.12
CA MET A 290 33.78 -33.36 -0.99
C MET A 290 35.13 -32.93 -1.56
N SER A 291 35.14 -32.41 -2.78
CA SER A 291 36.36 -32.08 -3.53
C SER A 291 37.22 -30.95 -2.94
N ASN A 292 36.67 -30.10 -2.04
CA ASN A 292 37.25 -28.77 -1.75
C ASN A 292 37.43 -28.37 -0.26
N ASN A 293 37.67 -29.29 0.68
CA ASN A 293 37.95 -28.95 2.10
C ASN A 293 36.85 -28.14 2.84
N VAL A 294 35.66 -27.96 2.25
CA VAL A 294 34.46 -27.59 3.03
C VAL A 294 34.02 -28.85 3.74
N SER A 295 34.09 -28.81 5.06
CA SER A 295 33.71 -29.96 5.87
C SER A 295 32.22 -30.24 5.71
N ILE A 296 31.86 -31.27 4.94
CA ILE A 296 30.48 -31.82 4.90
C ILE A 296 29.97 -32.11 6.31
N LEU A 297 30.87 -32.24 7.31
CA LEU A 297 30.52 -32.54 8.70
C LEU A 297 29.47 -31.57 9.27
N ASN A 298 29.45 -30.31 8.82
CA ASN A 298 28.44 -29.34 9.24
C ASN A 298 27.09 -29.54 8.51
N LEU A 299 27.10 -30.15 7.33
CA LEU A 299 25.93 -30.44 6.50
C LEU A 299 25.33 -31.82 6.77
N ILE A 300 26.13 -32.79 7.27
CA ILE A 300 25.66 -34.14 7.60
C ILE A 300 24.41 -34.10 8.50
N PRO A 301 24.41 -33.41 9.67
CA PRO A 301 23.24 -33.37 10.54
C PRO A 301 22.01 -32.75 9.85
N ILE A 302 22.23 -31.81 8.94
CA ILE A 302 21.18 -31.13 8.18
C ILE A 302 20.55 -32.09 7.17
N PHE A 303 21.38 -32.78 6.39
CA PHE A 303 20.90 -33.74 5.39
C PHE A 303 20.25 -34.94 6.05
N GLU A 304 20.75 -35.40 7.21
CA GLU A 304 20.11 -36.46 8.00
C GLU A 304 18.71 -36.05 8.48
N LYS A 305 18.50 -34.78 8.86
CA LYS A 305 17.16 -34.24 9.17
C LYS A 305 16.23 -34.28 7.95
N PHE A 306 16.76 -34.14 6.73
CA PHE A 306 16.02 -34.29 5.48
C PHE A 306 15.82 -35.75 5.03
N GLY A 307 16.26 -36.72 5.84
CA GLY A 307 16.13 -38.15 5.57
C GLY A 307 17.31 -38.77 4.81
N ALA A 308 18.38 -38.02 4.56
CA ALA A 308 19.60 -38.57 3.96
C ALA A 308 20.28 -39.58 4.90
N VAL A 309 20.97 -40.54 4.28
CA VAL A 309 21.81 -41.50 5.00
C VAL A 309 23.20 -41.48 4.40
N PHE A 310 24.22 -41.45 5.24
CA PHE A 310 25.61 -41.39 4.81
C PHE A 310 26.27 -42.77 4.82
N VAL A 311 27.12 -43.01 3.82
CA VAL A 311 27.95 -44.21 3.70
C VAL A 311 28.95 -44.28 4.86
N ASP A 312 29.32 -45.50 5.27
CA ASP A 312 30.36 -45.72 6.28
C ASP A 312 31.67 -45.01 5.91
N ASN A 313 32.32 -44.43 6.92
CA ASN A 313 33.49 -43.58 6.72
C ASN A 313 34.66 -44.32 6.05
N GLU A 314 34.94 -45.56 6.45
CA GLU A 314 36.05 -46.36 5.91
C GLU A 314 35.76 -46.79 4.47
N PHE A 315 34.52 -47.23 4.22
CA PHE A 315 34.09 -47.64 2.89
C PHE A 315 34.18 -46.48 1.89
N ASP A 316 33.71 -45.31 2.29
CA ASP A 316 33.67 -44.13 1.44
C ASP A 316 35.06 -43.48 1.27
N ALA A 317 35.98 -43.70 2.21
CA ALA A 317 37.40 -43.36 2.06
C ALA A 317 38.18 -44.30 1.11
N GLY A 318 37.66 -45.51 0.90
CA GLY A 318 38.30 -46.54 0.11
C GLY A 318 38.29 -46.29 -1.40
N GLU A 319 38.99 -47.16 -2.13
CA GLU A 319 39.04 -47.11 -3.59
C GLU A 319 37.74 -47.58 -4.25
N ILE A 320 36.83 -48.22 -3.50
CA ILE A 320 35.54 -48.72 -3.99
C ILE A 320 34.58 -47.56 -4.26
N SER A 321 34.50 -46.56 -3.38
CA SER A 321 33.60 -45.41 -3.55
C SER A 321 33.94 -44.58 -4.78
N LYS A 322 35.23 -44.52 -5.15
CA LYS A 322 35.74 -43.84 -6.36
C LYS A 322 35.51 -44.62 -7.65
N TRP A 323 34.95 -45.81 -7.58
CA TRP A 323 34.64 -46.60 -8.77
C TRP A 323 33.47 -45.96 -9.52
N ASP A 324 33.65 -45.57 -10.78
CA ASP A 324 32.66 -44.84 -11.58
C ASP A 324 31.26 -45.49 -11.60
N LYS A 325 31.17 -46.82 -11.47
CA LYS A 325 29.90 -47.55 -11.41
C LYS A 325 29.09 -47.30 -10.11
N MET A 326 29.70 -46.72 -9.07
CA MET A 326 29.04 -46.39 -7.80
C MET A 326 28.26 -45.07 -7.85
N ALA A 327 28.54 -44.19 -8.81
CA ALA A 327 27.91 -42.87 -8.92
C ALA A 327 26.36 -42.88 -8.94
N PRO A 328 25.66 -43.87 -9.54
CA PRO A 328 24.19 -43.95 -9.49
C PRO A 328 23.62 -44.29 -8.11
N TYR A 329 24.43 -44.85 -7.22
CA TYR A 329 23.99 -45.42 -5.93
C TYR A 329 24.43 -44.59 -4.73
N ILE A 330 25.60 -43.93 -4.83
CA ILE A 330 26.12 -43.02 -3.81
C ILE A 330 26.18 -41.61 -4.41
N ILE A 331 25.41 -40.70 -3.83
CA ILE A 331 25.38 -39.28 -4.23
C ILE A 331 26.61 -38.59 -3.65
N ASN A 332 27.39 -37.98 -4.53
CA ASN A 332 28.41 -37.02 -4.14
C ASN A 332 27.73 -35.68 -3.79
N PRO A 333 27.92 -35.13 -2.58
CA PRO A 333 27.38 -33.83 -2.20
C PRO A 333 27.80 -32.66 -3.12
N ASP A 334 28.88 -32.78 -3.88
CA ASP A 334 29.28 -31.78 -4.87
C ASP A 334 28.29 -31.70 -6.06
N ASP A 335 27.56 -32.79 -6.35
CA ASP A 335 26.51 -32.84 -7.36
C ASP A 335 25.17 -32.39 -6.76
N ILE A 336 24.99 -31.06 -6.71
CA ILE A 336 23.78 -30.45 -6.18
C ILE A 336 22.50 -30.89 -6.91
N ILE A 337 22.59 -31.27 -8.19
CA ILE A 337 21.43 -31.73 -8.95
C ILE A 337 20.95 -33.08 -8.42
N SER A 338 21.88 -34.01 -8.19
CA SER A 338 21.58 -35.30 -7.58
C SER A 338 21.09 -35.15 -6.14
N VAL A 339 21.69 -34.25 -5.35
CA VAL A 339 21.27 -33.93 -3.98
C VAL A 339 19.82 -33.44 -3.96
N LEU A 340 19.48 -32.41 -4.73
CA LEU A 340 18.12 -31.86 -4.78
C LEU A 340 17.09 -32.86 -5.34
N ASN A 341 17.47 -33.65 -6.34
CA ASN A 341 16.62 -34.74 -6.84
C ASN A 341 16.33 -35.77 -5.76
N SER A 342 17.33 -36.16 -4.96
CA SER A 342 17.14 -37.17 -3.91
C SER A 342 16.16 -36.73 -2.83
N PHE A 343 16.21 -35.46 -2.41
CA PHE A 343 15.25 -34.90 -1.46
C PHE A 343 13.84 -34.86 -2.03
N ARG A 344 13.72 -34.63 -3.34
CA ARG A 344 12.43 -34.60 -4.04
C ARG A 344 11.83 -35.99 -4.25
N THR A 345 12.67 -37.01 -4.47
CA THR A 345 12.21 -38.39 -4.68
C THR A 345 11.84 -39.12 -3.40
N ASP A 346 12.10 -38.53 -2.23
CA ASP A 346 11.64 -39.09 -0.95
C ASP A 346 10.11 -39.18 -0.91
N VAL A 347 9.60 -40.31 -0.42
CA VAL A 347 8.16 -40.62 -0.35
C VAL A 347 7.38 -39.60 0.47
N SER A 348 8.03 -38.94 1.42
CA SER A 348 7.43 -37.94 2.30
C SER A 348 7.58 -36.51 1.79
N PHE A 349 8.12 -36.27 0.59
CA PHE A 349 8.26 -34.92 0.03
C PHE A 349 6.92 -34.19 -0.13
N PRO A 350 6.81 -32.90 0.24
CA PRO A 350 7.86 -32.02 0.78
C PRO A 350 8.07 -32.10 2.30
N GLY A 351 7.30 -32.93 3.00
CA GLY A 351 7.34 -33.11 4.45
C GLY A 351 8.71 -33.52 5.01
N ASN A 352 9.55 -34.21 4.24
CA ASN A 352 10.95 -34.48 4.64
C ASN A 352 11.77 -33.19 4.86
N LEU A 353 11.42 -32.09 4.18
CA LEU A 353 12.10 -30.80 4.32
C LEU A 353 11.47 -29.93 5.41
N HIS A 354 10.32 -30.32 5.97
CA HIS A 354 9.61 -29.57 7.01
C HIS A 354 10.22 -29.82 8.41
N CYS A 355 11.51 -29.50 8.56
CA CYS A 355 12.22 -29.56 9.83
C CYS A 355 12.68 -28.17 10.27
N THR A 356 12.88 -27.97 11.58
CA THR A 356 13.44 -26.72 12.10
C THR A 356 14.97 -26.78 12.09
N LEU A 357 15.59 -25.84 11.38
CA LEU A 357 17.05 -25.63 11.42
C LEU A 357 17.42 -24.51 12.40
N GLN A 358 18.53 -24.69 13.10
CA GLN A 358 19.16 -23.63 13.89
C GLN A 358 19.78 -22.59 12.96
N LYS A 359 19.98 -21.35 13.44
CA LYS A 359 20.48 -20.24 12.59
C LYS A 359 21.80 -20.55 11.89
N TYR A 360 22.73 -21.22 12.57
CA TYR A 360 24.01 -21.61 11.95
C TYR A 360 23.85 -22.77 10.95
N GLU A 361 22.91 -23.69 11.17
CA GLU A 361 22.60 -24.79 10.24
C GLU A 361 22.02 -24.22 8.93
N ALA A 362 21.03 -23.32 9.04
CA ALA A 362 20.46 -22.64 7.88
C ALA A 362 21.53 -21.84 7.10
N SER A 363 22.43 -21.17 7.82
CA SER A 363 23.54 -20.41 7.20
C SER A 363 24.51 -21.33 6.44
N ALA A 364 24.90 -22.46 7.03
CA ALA A 364 25.76 -23.45 6.39
C ALA A 364 25.10 -24.06 5.13
N LEU A 365 23.80 -24.35 5.21
CA LEU A 365 23.03 -24.84 4.06
C LEU A 365 22.94 -23.80 2.94
N ILE A 366 22.71 -22.52 3.27
CA ILE A 366 22.69 -21.41 2.30
C ILE A 366 24.06 -21.26 1.60
N GLU A 367 25.15 -21.34 2.35
CA GLU A 367 26.50 -21.25 1.80
C GLU A 367 26.79 -22.39 0.82
N TYR A 368 26.50 -23.63 1.24
CA TYR A 368 26.60 -24.80 0.38
C TYR A 368 25.78 -24.66 -0.90
N LEU A 369 24.48 -24.32 -0.77
CA LEU A 369 23.60 -24.15 -1.93
C LEU A 369 24.12 -23.06 -2.87
N SER A 370 24.54 -21.90 -2.35
CA SER A 370 25.06 -20.80 -3.18
C SER A 370 26.27 -21.24 -4.00
N VAL A 371 27.24 -21.92 -3.38
CA VAL A 371 28.47 -22.36 -4.06
C VAL A 371 28.15 -23.37 -5.17
N TYR A 372 27.42 -24.43 -4.85
CA TYR A 372 27.20 -25.52 -5.81
C TYR A 372 26.12 -25.19 -6.85
N LEU A 373 25.12 -24.37 -6.52
CA LEU A 373 24.18 -23.86 -7.52
C LEU A 373 24.88 -22.95 -8.54
N ARG A 374 25.85 -22.12 -8.15
CA ARG A 374 26.65 -21.32 -9.11
C ARG A 374 27.45 -22.19 -10.07
N LEU A 375 27.95 -23.33 -9.60
CA LEU A 375 28.67 -24.29 -10.44
C LEU A 375 27.73 -25.01 -11.40
N ALA A 376 26.57 -25.45 -10.92
CA ALA A 376 25.59 -26.21 -11.72
C ALA A 376 24.79 -25.32 -12.71
N THR A 377 24.46 -24.09 -12.34
CA THR A 377 23.57 -23.18 -13.11
C THR A 377 24.19 -22.61 -14.38
N ARG A 378 25.46 -22.93 -14.68
CA ARG A 378 26.05 -22.68 -16.02
C ARG A 378 25.22 -23.30 -17.16
N PHE A 379 24.35 -24.27 -16.87
CA PHE A 379 23.61 -25.05 -17.87
C PHE A 379 22.08 -25.08 -17.69
N TYR A 380 21.48 -24.09 -17.01
CA TYR A 380 20.05 -24.02 -16.67
C TYR A 380 19.61 -25.04 -15.60
N LEU A 381 18.88 -24.57 -14.57
CA LEU A 381 18.33 -25.42 -13.50
C LEU A 381 16.86 -25.72 -13.80
N GLU A 382 16.49 -27.00 -13.81
CA GLU A 382 15.12 -27.40 -14.13
C GLU A 382 14.09 -26.87 -13.11
N PRO A 383 12.88 -26.44 -13.54
CA PRO A 383 11.86 -25.88 -12.64
C PRO A 383 11.46 -26.80 -11.48
N ARG A 384 11.52 -28.11 -11.69
CA ARG A 384 11.23 -29.11 -10.65
C ARG A 384 12.23 -29.07 -9.48
N LEU A 385 13.48 -28.71 -9.74
CA LEU A 385 14.52 -28.59 -8.72
C LEU A 385 14.40 -27.27 -7.95
N ILE A 386 14.06 -26.18 -8.65
CA ILE A 386 13.68 -24.91 -8.01
C ILE A 386 12.51 -25.13 -7.04
N GLY A 387 11.54 -25.96 -7.44
CA GLY A 387 10.45 -26.40 -6.57
C GLY A 387 10.93 -27.05 -5.27
N ALA A 388 11.96 -27.90 -5.30
CA ALA A 388 12.53 -28.50 -4.09
C ALA A 388 13.21 -27.44 -3.20
N ILE A 389 13.95 -26.50 -3.80
CA ILE A 389 14.60 -25.39 -3.08
C ILE A 389 13.56 -24.55 -2.33
N LYS A 390 12.39 -24.26 -2.94
CA LYS A 390 11.29 -23.48 -2.32
C LYS A 390 10.71 -24.09 -1.03
N HIS A 391 10.95 -25.37 -0.78
CA HIS A 391 10.51 -26.08 0.43
C HIS A 391 11.58 -26.15 1.53
N LEU A 392 12.81 -25.67 1.28
CA LEU A 392 13.88 -25.71 2.26
C LEU A 392 13.62 -24.74 3.43
N PRO A 393 13.91 -25.15 4.68
CA PRO A 393 13.71 -24.33 5.88
C PRO A 393 14.86 -23.32 6.07
N ILE A 394 15.12 -22.50 5.05
CA ILE A 394 16.17 -21.47 5.03
C ILE A 394 15.62 -20.06 4.81
N PHE A 395 14.33 -19.93 4.48
CA PHE A 395 13.68 -18.65 4.22
C PHE A 395 12.95 -18.15 5.46
N ALA A 396 13.05 -16.85 5.70
CA ALA A 396 12.37 -16.16 6.77
C ALA A 396 11.60 -14.96 6.22
N GLU A 397 10.38 -14.77 6.71
CA GLU A 397 9.60 -13.56 6.45
C GLU A 397 10.09 -12.42 7.35
N ILE A 398 10.14 -11.21 6.79
CA ILE A 398 10.48 -10.00 7.53
C ILE A 398 9.46 -9.78 8.67
N ASP A 399 9.91 -9.29 9.82
CA ASP A 399 9.13 -9.13 11.07
C ASP A 399 8.62 -10.43 11.71
N ASN A 400 8.87 -11.61 11.13
CA ASN A 400 8.47 -12.90 11.70
C ASN A 400 9.69 -13.73 12.16
N ASN A 401 10.00 -13.65 13.45
CA ASN A 401 11.22 -14.24 14.02
C ASN A 401 11.12 -15.73 14.39
N THR A 402 9.96 -16.37 14.25
CA THR A 402 9.70 -17.65 14.94
C THR A 402 9.51 -18.86 14.03
N SER A 403 9.44 -18.71 12.69
CA SER A 403 9.27 -19.87 11.80
C SER A 403 9.88 -19.68 10.42
N THR A 404 10.66 -20.68 9.99
CA THR A 404 11.09 -20.81 8.59
C THR A 404 9.87 -21.14 7.73
N ILE A 405 9.76 -20.49 6.58
CA ILE A 405 8.58 -20.56 5.72
C ILE A 405 8.87 -21.30 4.42
N SER A 406 7.85 -21.97 3.89
CA SER A 406 7.88 -22.48 2.52
C SER A 406 7.38 -21.42 1.54
N LEU A 407 8.11 -21.24 0.45
CA LEU A 407 7.82 -20.22 -0.57
C LEU A 407 6.62 -20.55 -1.46
N SER A 408 5.97 -21.71 -1.26
CA SER A 408 4.85 -22.17 -2.08
C SER A 408 3.48 -21.68 -1.62
N SER A 409 3.41 -20.84 -0.58
CA SER A 409 2.18 -20.48 0.14
C SER A 409 1.48 -19.22 -0.36
N LYS A 410 2.23 -18.21 -0.80
CA LYS A 410 1.73 -16.90 -1.24
C LYS A 410 2.75 -16.22 -2.14
N GLU A 411 2.42 -15.05 -2.68
CA GLU A 411 3.38 -14.22 -3.41
C GLU A 411 4.43 -13.63 -2.48
N TRP A 412 5.69 -13.72 -2.89
CA TRP A 412 6.84 -13.26 -2.14
C TRP A 412 7.59 -12.19 -2.91
N TYR A 413 8.07 -11.19 -2.19
CA TYR A 413 8.81 -10.06 -2.73
C TYR A 413 10.07 -9.81 -1.90
N LEU A 414 11.10 -9.22 -2.52
CA LEU A 414 12.24 -8.67 -1.79
C LEU A 414 12.09 -7.16 -1.68
N LEU A 415 12.41 -6.63 -0.49
CA LEU A 415 12.47 -5.20 -0.30
C LEU A 415 13.58 -4.57 -1.16
N PRO A 416 13.50 -3.27 -1.44
CA PRO A 416 14.61 -2.53 -2.03
C PRO A 416 15.87 -2.64 -1.15
N ARG A 417 17.06 -2.78 -1.74
CA ARG A 417 18.34 -2.94 -0.99
C ARG A 417 18.58 -1.85 0.06
N ASN A 418 18.15 -0.62 -0.23
CA ASN A 418 18.31 0.52 0.68
C ASN A 418 17.29 0.53 1.83
N GLU A 419 16.18 -0.21 1.67
CA GLU A 419 15.07 -0.23 2.61
C GLU A 419 15.10 -1.45 3.55
N GLU A 420 15.88 -2.49 3.25
CA GLU A 420 16.00 -3.71 4.07
C GLU A 420 16.36 -3.46 5.55
N ASN A 421 16.99 -2.33 5.87
CA ASN A 421 17.33 -1.94 7.25
C ASN A 421 16.53 -0.73 7.74
N SER A 422 15.64 -0.16 6.92
CA SER A 422 14.94 1.10 7.22
C SER A 422 13.44 1.10 6.93
N TYR A 423 12.85 -0.04 6.54
CA TYR A 423 11.41 -0.19 6.27
C TYR A 423 10.50 0.05 7.49
N GLY A 424 11.03 -0.06 8.72
CA GLY A 424 10.28 0.15 9.96
C GLY A 424 9.39 -1.03 10.31
N LYS A 425 8.18 -1.09 9.73
CA LYS A 425 7.21 -2.17 9.96
C LYS A 425 6.51 -2.54 8.65
N ILE A 426 6.36 -3.83 8.36
CA ILE A 426 5.58 -4.29 7.22
C ILE A 426 4.08 -4.21 7.54
N ILE A 427 3.35 -3.37 6.80
CA ILE A 427 1.88 -3.20 6.93
C ILE A 427 1.09 -3.84 5.78
N TYR A 428 1.77 -4.47 4.83
CA TYR A 428 1.13 -5.15 3.72
C TYR A 428 0.34 -6.37 4.22
N PRO A 429 -0.92 -6.58 3.78
CA PRO A 429 -1.74 -7.68 4.28
C PRO A 429 -1.13 -9.06 4.02
N VAL A 430 -0.98 -9.86 5.08
CA VAL A 430 -0.35 -11.20 5.05
C VAL A 430 -1.03 -12.14 4.06
N GLN A 431 -2.34 -11.98 3.81
CA GLN A 431 -3.09 -12.80 2.84
C GLN A 431 -2.79 -12.45 1.38
N LYS A 432 -2.30 -11.24 1.09
CA LYS A 432 -1.98 -10.81 -0.28
C LYS A 432 -0.57 -11.18 -0.70
N GLY A 433 0.36 -11.28 0.26
CA GLY A 433 1.75 -11.68 0.01
C GLY A 433 2.63 -11.45 1.23
N GLY A 434 3.94 -11.50 1.03
CA GLY A 434 4.91 -11.24 2.09
C GLY A 434 6.28 -10.83 1.56
N PHE A 435 7.14 -10.40 2.48
CA PHE A 435 8.50 -9.98 2.16
C PHE A 435 9.51 -10.91 2.79
N LEU A 436 10.50 -11.34 2.01
CA LEU A 436 11.54 -12.25 2.48
C LEU A 436 12.76 -11.49 2.98
N SER A 437 13.35 -11.99 4.06
CA SER A 437 14.65 -11.54 4.53
C SER A 437 15.76 -11.99 3.58
N ALA A 438 16.54 -11.04 3.07
CA ALA A 438 17.69 -11.29 2.21
C ALA A 438 19.01 -11.03 2.96
N SER A 439 19.12 -11.59 4.17
CA SER A 439 20.16 -11.28 5.16
C SER A 439 21.62 -11.54 4.76
N SER A 440 21.86 -12.26 3.65
CA SER A 440 23.21 -12.52 3.13
C SER A 440 23.25 -12.47 1.61
N GLN A 441 24.43 -12.18 1.05
CA GLN A 441 24.64 -12.16 -0.40
C GLN A 441 24.38 -13.53 -1.05
N ASN A 442 24.67 -14.62 -0.33
CA ASN A 442 24.39 -15.98 -0.78
C ASN A 442 22.88 -16.24 -0.88
N LEU A 443 22.11 -15.80 0.13
CA LEU A 443 20.66 -15.93 0.11
C LEU A 443 20.03 -15.03 -0.97
N CYS A 444 20.54 -13.81 -1.17
CA CYS A 444 20.10 -12.92 -2.27
C CYS A 444 20.23 -13.62 -3.63
N TYR A 445 21.38 -14.25 -3.90
CA TYR A 445 21.60 -15.00 -5.14
C TYR A 445 20.60 -16.13 -5.32
N ILE A 446 20.33 -16.91 -4.27
CA ILE A 446 19.33 -17.99 -4.32
C ILE A 446 17.94 -17.42 -4.62
N LEU A 447 17.53 -16.33 -3.97
CA LEU A 447 16.21 -15.75 -4.12
C LEU A 447 16.00 -15.07 -5.50
N GLU A 448 16.96 -14.25 -5.95
CA GLU A 448 16.86 -13.46 -7.19
C GLU A 448 17.22 -14.27 -8.43
N ASP A 449 18.39 -14.92 -8.43
CA ASP A 449 18.96 -15.54 -9.63
C ASP A 449 18.50 -16.99 -9.85
N ILE A 450 18.15 -17.71 -8.78
CA ILE A 450 17.73 -19.12 -8.87
C ILE A 450 16.21 -19.27 -8.80
N ILE A 451 15.58 -18.66 -7.79
CA ILE A 451 14.13 -18.80 -7.56
C ILE A 451 13.33 -17.75 -8.34
N HIS A 452 13.97 -16.64 -8.72
CA HIS A 452 13.36 -15.50 -9.42
C HIS A 452 12.28 -14.78 -8.61
N ILE A 453 12.52 -14.58 -7.31
CA ILE A 453 11.71 -13.69 -6.48
C ILE A 453 11.99 -12.23 -6.90
N PRO A 454 10.95 -11.46 -7.27
CA PRO A 454 11.13 -10.08 -7.70
C PRO A 454 11.59 -9.19 -6.55
N ARG A 455 12.63 -8.39 -6.81
CA ARG A 455 13.07 -7.32 -5.92
C ARG A 455 12.42 -6.01 -6.33
N LEU A 456 11.72 -5.39 -5.39
CA LEU A 456 11.02 -4.14 -5.63
C LEU A 456 12.00 -2.95 -5.67
N THR A 457 11.65 -1.96 -6.48
CA THR A 457 12.22 -0.62 -6.40
C THR A 457 11.66 0.15 -5.19
N VAL A 458 12.37 1.20 -4.76
CA VAL A 458 11.90 2.06 -3.65
C VAL A 458 10.52 2.63 -3.96
N TYR A 459 10.32 3.13 -5.18
CA TYR A 459 9.04 3.63 -5.63
C TYR A 459 7.93 2.57 -5.55
N GLU A 460 8.14 1.39 -6.14
CA GLU A 460 7.12 0.32 -6.14
C GLU A 460 6.71 -0.10 -4.74
N TYR A 461 7.68 -0.29 -3.84
CA TYR A 461 7.41 -0.68 -2.45
C TYR A 461 6.49 0.32 -1.76
N TRP A 462 6.88 1.60 -1.73
CA TRP A 462 6.09 2.62 -1.05
C TRP A 462 4.73 2.86 -1.74
N ARG A 463 4.73 2.98 -3.07
CA ARG A 463 3.53 3.28 -3.87
C ARG A 463 2.47 2.19 -3.81
N HIS A 464 2.86 0.92 -3.97
CA HIS A 464 1.91 -0.18 -4.18
C HIS A 464 1.70 -1.05 -2.94
N TYR A 465 2.69 -1.12 -2.05
CA TYR A 465 2.67 -2.06 -0.92
C TYR A 465 2.53 -1.40 0.45
N VAL A 466 2.80 -0.09 0.56
CA VAL A 466 2.66 0.65 1.82
C VAL A 466 1.49 1.62 1.78
N ILE A 467 1.55 2.62 0.90
CA ILE A 467 0.62 3.75 0.88
C ILE A 467 -0.86 3.34 0.83
N PRO A 468 -1.29 2.38 -0.03
CA PRO A 468 -2.70 1.98 -0.12
C PRO A 468 -3.24 1.32 1.16
N TYR A 469 -2.36 0.89 2.07
CA TYR A 469 -2.75 0.13 3.25
C TYR A 469 -2.67 0.96 4.54
N LEU A 470 -2.17 2.19 4.50
CA LEU A 470 -2.03 3.06 5.69
C LEU A 470 -3.34 3.24 6.46
N GLU A 471 -4.47 3.46 5.78
CA GLU A 471 -5.79 3.66 6.39
C GLU A 471 -6.31 2.45 7.19
N SER A 472 -5.79 1.25 6.91
CA SER A 472 -6.23 0.01 7.57
C SER A 472 -5.47 -0.32 8.85
N GLN A 473 -4.46 0.46 9.20
CA GLN A 473 -3.52 0.16 10.28
C GLN A 473 -3.83 0.90 11.57
N GLN A 474 -3.29 0.40 12.68
CA GLN A 474 -3.36 1.08 13.98
C GLN A 474 -2.38 2.26 14.03
N GLN A 475 -2.70 3.29 14.83
CA GLN A 475 -1.91 4.52 14.88
C GLN A 475 -0.42 4.30 15.16
N ASN A 476 -0.08 3.40 16.09
CA ASN A 476 1.33 3.12 16.43
C ASN A 476 2.11 2.58 15.23
N ASP A 477 1.46 1.80 14.36
CA ASP A 477 2.08 1.20 13.19
C ASP A 477 2.21 2.21 12.06
N ILE A 478 1.15 3.00 11.82
CA ILE A 478 1.19 4.16 10.92
C ILE A 478 2.36 5.06 11.29
N ASP A 479 2.53 5.33 12.58
CA ASP A 479 3.57 6.21 13.05
C ASP A 479 4.98 5.69 12.77
N ILE A 480 5.23 4.39 12.93
CA ILE A 480 6.52 3.78 12.58
C ILE A 480 6.78 3.88 11.06
N VAL A 481 5.77 3.57 10.25
CA VAL A 481 5.89 3.53 8.78
C VAL A 481 6.01 4.93 8.19
N ILE A 482 5.20 5.88 8.63
CA ILE A 482 5.22 7.27 8.14
C ILE A 482 6.54 7.95 8.49
N ASP A 483 7.14 7.66 9.65
CA ASP A 483 8.46 8.19 10.00
C ASP A 483 9.51 7.87 8.92
N LYS A 484 9.50 6.62 8.43
CA LYS A 484 10.40 6.13 7.38
C LYS A 484 10.00 6.62 5.99
N LEU A 485 8.71 6.63 5.66
CA LEU A 485 8.19 7.19 4.42
C LEU A 485 8.61 8.67 4.27
N PHE A 486 8.50 9.44 5.35
CA PHE A 486 8.80 10.87 5.36
C PHE A 486 10.29 11.18 5.18
N ASP A 487 11.18 10.25 5.51
CA ASP A 487 12.61 10.35 5.20
C ASP A 487 12.92 10.15 3.70
N ARG A 488 11.96 9.59 2.94
CA ARG A 488 12.07 9.31 1.49
C ARG A 488 11.10 10.10 0.63
N LEU A 489 10.15 10.80 1.26
CA LEU A 489 9.07 11.49 0.57
C LEU A 489 9.56 12.48 -0.49
N PRO A 490 10.61 13.31 -0.25
CA PRO A 490 11.11 14.21 -1.29
C PRO A 490 11.50 13.48 -2.58
N SER A 491 12.31 12.41 -2.49
CA SER A 491 12.70 11.62 -3.66
C SER A 491 11.52 10.91 -4.34
N LEU A 492 10.54 10.45 -3.57
CA LEU A 492 9.36 9.79 -4.14
C LEU A 492 8.45 10.75 -4.90
N LEU A 493 8.39 12.02 -4.48
CA LEU A 493 7.60 13.06 -5.16
C LEU A 493 8.29 13.57 -6.43
N ASP A 494 9.62 13.54 -6.48
CA ASP A 494 10.38 13.83 -7.71
C ASP A 494 10.10 12.78 -8.81
N ASP A 495 9.90 11.52 -8.42
CA ASP A 495 9.59 10.42 -9.35
C ASP A 495 8.12 10.42 -9.84
N ASP A 496 7.16 10.85 -9.02
CA ASP A 496 5.72 10.87 -9.36
C ASP A 496 4.96 12.02 -8.69
N LEU A 497 4.62 13.04 -9.48
CA LEU A 497 3.87 14.21 -9.01
C LEU A 497 2.46 13.85 -8.51
N ASN A 498 1.83 12.79 -9.03
CA ASN A 498 0.50 12.37 -8.58
C ASN A 498 0.54 11.69 -7.20
N LEU A 499 1.71 11.28 -6.72
CA LEU A 499 1.86 10.67 -5.40
C LEU A 499 1.44 11.63 -4.29
N LYS A 500 1.68 12.93 -4.48
CA LYS A 500 1.23 13.99 -3.59
C LYS A 500 -0.29 13.92 -3.36
N ASP A 501 -1.06 13.87 -4.44
CA ASP A 501 -2.51 13.88 -4.38
C ASP A 501 -3.06 12.58 -3.78
N VAL A 502 -2.40 11.45 -4.05
CA VAL A 502 -2.76 10.16 -3.44
C VAL A 502 -2.52 10.16 -1.94
N LEU A 503 -1.32 10.55 -1.48
CA LEU A 503 -1.01 10.63 -0.04
C LEU A 503 -1.85 11.69 0.68
N GLY A 504 -2.07 12.84 0.04
CA GLY A 504 -2.96 13.88 0.54
C GLY A 504 -4.42 13.44 0.65
N GLY A 505 -4.82 12.38 -0.07
CA GLY A 505 -6.14 11.78 -0.06
C GLY A 505 -6.35 10.65 0.95
N ILE A 506 -5.30 10.25 1.69
CA ILE A 506 -5.32 9.11 2.62
C ILE A 506 -5.39 9.59 4.08
N SER A 507 -6.22 8.92 4.87
CA SER A 507 -6.53 9.28 6.25
C SER A 507 -5.55 8.59 7.22
N PHE A 508 -4.45 9.27 7.54
CA PHE A 508 -3.41 8.74 8.44
C PHE A 508 -2.94 9.75 9.49
N VAL A 509 -3.38 11.01 9.40
CA VAL A 509 -2.92 12.08 10.30
C VAL A 509 -3.89 12.22 11.46
N PRO A 510 -3.43 12.15 12.72
CA PRO A 510 -4.28 12.39 13.87
C PRO A 510 -4.70 13.86 13.94
N VAL A 511 -6.00 14.10 14.11
CA VAL A 511 -6.59 15.43 14.22
C VAL A 511 -6.95 15.79 15.66
N GLY A 512 -6.76 17.06 16.01
CA GLY A 512 -7.17 17.60 17.31
C GLY A 512 -7.20 19.12 17.32
N THR A 513 -7.30 19.67 18.52
CA THR A 513 -7.41 21.13 18.72
C THR A 513 -6.06 21.82 18.56
N PHE A 514 -6.07 23.14 18.39
CA PHE A 514 -4.86 23.93 18.32
C PHE A 514 -3.95 23.73 19.55
N LYS A 515 -4.54 23.70 20.76
CA LYS A 515 -3.81 23.44 22.01
C LYS A 515 -3.16 22.06 22.04
N MET A 516 -3.85 21.03 21.54
CA MET A 516 -3.27 19.69 21.41
C MET A 516 -2.13 19.66 20.39
N SER A 517 -2.24 20.41 19.28
CA SER A 517 -1.17 20.55 18.28
C SER A 517 0.08 21.21 18.87
N GLN A 518 -0.11 22.29 19.65
CA GLN A 518 0.98 22.96 20.36
C GLN A 518 1.67 22.03 21.37
N GLN A 519 0.90 21.28 22.14
CA GLN A 519 1.44 20.41 23.19
C GLN A 519 1.91 19.05 22.66
N GLN A 520 1.71 18.75 21.37
CA GLN A 520 1.89 17.42 20.76
C GLN A 520 1.19 16.30 21.54
N ASN A 521 0.03 16.62 22.14
CA ASN A 521 -0.75 15.69 22.93
C ASN A 521 -1.63 14.83 22.02
N ILE A 522 -1.70 13.53 22.32
CA ILE A 522 -2.55 12.57 21.62
C ILE A 522 -3.67 12.13 22.56
N PRO A 523 -4.96 12.34 22.22
CA PRO A 523 -6.09 11.91 23.04
C PRO A 523 -6.26 10.39 22.99
N ALA A 524 -6.98 9.83 23.95
CA ALA A 524 -7.24 8.37 24.02
C ALA A 524 -8.08 7.85 22.83
N ASN A 525 -9.00 8.67 22.30
CA ASN A 525 -9.77 8.35 21.11
C ASN A 525 -9.23 9.18 19.92
N ILE A 526 -8.42 8.54 19.08
CA ILE A 526 -7.72 9.19 17.97
C ILE A 526 -8.59 9.10 16.72
N LYS A 527 -8.89 10.25 16.13
CA LYS A 527 -9.49 10.33 14.80
C LYS A 527 -8.40 10.62 13.78
N LEU A 528 -8.31 9.79 12.74
CA LEU A 528 -7.41 9.99 11.61
C LEU A 528 -8.15 10.66 10.46
N VAL A 529 -7.51 11.63 9.84
CA VAL A 529 -8.04 12.39 8.71
C VAL A 529 -6.97 12.57 7.65
N LYS A 530 -7.40 13.06 6.49
CA LYS A 530 -6.53 13.35 5.35
C LYS A 530 -5.71 14.62 5.60
N PRO A 531 -4.45 14.70 5.15
CA PRO A 531 -3.70 15.95 5.18
C PRO A 531 -4.48 17.12 4.56
N THR A 532 -5.20 16.87 3.45
CA THR A 532 -6.01 17.87 2.74
C THR A 532 -7.25 18.37 3.49
N GLU A 533 -7.60 17.76 4.62
CA GLU A 533 -8.72 18.19 5.49
C GLU A 533 -8.24 19.06 6.68
N LEU A 534 -6.93 19.20 6.86
CA LEU A 534 -6.32 19.90 7.99
C LEU A 534 -5.85 21.31 7.62
N PHE A 535 -5.74 22.17 8.63
CA PHE A 535 -5.17 23.51 8.50
C PHE A 535 -3.78 23.58 9.11
N ASP A 536 -2.94 24.45 8.56
CA ASP A 536 -1.60 24.68 9.08
C ASP A 536 -1.65 25.36 10.45
N PRO A 537 -1.13 24.73 11.53
CA PRO A 537 -1.18 25.30 12.86
C PRO A 537 -0.15 26.42 13.09
N GLU A 538 0.84 26.62 12.21
CA GLU A 538 1.77 27.76 12.31
C GLU A 538 1.17 29.04 11.70
N GLU A 539 0.11 28.94 10.90
CA GLU A 539 -0.58 30.08 10.28
C GLU A 539 -1.50 30.79 11.26
N LYS A 540 -0.95 31.78 11.98
CA LYS A 540 -1.67 32.53 13.04
C LYS A 540 -3.00 33.13 12.57
N ALA A 541 -3.05 33.63 11.33
CA ALA A 541 -4.27 34.22 10.77
C ALA A 541 -5.39 33.18 10.65
N LEU A 542 -5.06 31.93 10.28
CA LEU A 542 -6.00 30.81 10.23
C LEU A 542 -6.41 30.33 11.62
N VAL A 543 -5.44 30.12 12.52
CA VAL A 543 -5.70 29.62 13.88
C VAL A 543 -6.74 30.48 14.60
N ASN A 544 -6.64 31.81 14.44
CA ASN A 544 -7.55 32.76 15.07
C ASN A 544 -9.00 32.69 14.57
N LEU A 545 -9.28 31.95 13.49
CA LEU A 545 -10.62 31.76 12.92
C LEU A 545 -11.39 30.63 13.57
N PHE A 546 -10.71 29.66 14.19
CA PHE A 546 -11.31 28.45 14.78
C PHE A 546 -11.59 28.62 16.27
N PHE A 547 -12.67 28.00 16.78
CA PHE A 547 -12.96 27.90 18.21
C PHE A 547 -12.03 26.86 18.86
N ASP A 548 -11.78 27.00 20.17
CA ASP A 548 -10.72 26.24 20.86
C ASP A 548 -10.98 24.72 20.90
N GLU A 549 -12.24 24.30 20.84
CA GLU A 549 -12.66 22.91 20.83
C GLU A 549 -12.68 22.27 19.43
N GLU A 550 -12.46 23.04 18.36
CA GLU A 550 -12.50 22.52 17.00
C GLU A 550 -11.27 21.66 16.70
N GLN A 551 -11.52 20.42 16.25
CA GLN A 551 -10.49 19.46 15.89
C GLN A 551 -10.20 19.52 14.40
N VAL A 552 -9.30 20.43 14.01
CA VAL A 552 -8.97 20.70 12.60
C VAL A 552 -7.47 20.84 12.33
N PHE A 553 -6.64 20.60 13.35
CA PHE A 553 -5.18 20.71 13.26
C PHE A 553 -4.51 19.34 13.46
N PRO A 554 -3.35 19.10 12.81
CA PRO A 554 -2.57 17.91 13.09
C PRO A 554 -2.05 17.92 14.53
N ILE A 555 -2.00 16.74 15.17
CA ILE A 555 -1.55 16.58 16.57
C ILE A 555 -0.48 15.48 16.72
N GLY A 556 -0.01 15.26 17.96
CA GLY A 556 1.12 14.37 18.21
C GLY A 556 2.38 14.89 17.52
N LYS A 557 3.17 13.98 16.94
CA LYS A 557 4.39 14.33 16.18
C LYS A 557 4.15 15.12 14.90
N TYR A 558 2.91 15.21 14.44
CA TYR A 558 2.50 15.97 13.24
C TYR A 558 2.13 17.43 13.56
N GLY A 559 1.96 17.77 14.84
CA GLY A 559 1.58 19.11 15.28
C GLY A 559 2.71 20.12 15.19
N ILE A 560 2.58 21.24 15.92
CA ILE A 560 3.59 22.30 15.94
C ILE A 560 4.91 21.72 16.47
N PRO A 561 6.03 21.87 15.76
CA PRO A 561 7.31 21.32 16.19
C PRO A 561 7.78 21.95 17.50
N GLN A 562 8.05 21.11 18.50
CA GLN A 562 8.74 21.49 19.72
C GLN A 562 10.26 21.27 19.58
N PRO A 563 11.13 21.96 20.34
CA PRO A 563 12.59 21.92 20.17
C PRO A 563 13.20 20.51 20.19
N SER A 564 12.54 19.57 20.89
CA SER A 564 12.95 18.16 21.03
C SER A 564 12.43 17.23 19.92
N PHE A 565 11.64 17.72 18.97
CA PHE A 565 10.98 16.90 17.95
C PHE A 565 11.32 17.34 16.52
N SER A 566 11.26 16.39 15.58
CA SER A 566 11.61 16.67 14.19
C SER A 566 10.57 17.56 13.49
N LYS A 567 11.04 18.63 12.84
CA LYS A 567 10.21 19.49 11.98
C LYS A 567 9.73 18.79 10.71
N LYS A 568 10.30 17.63 10.37
CA LYS A 568 10.03 16.92 9.10
C LYS A 568 8.56 16.59 8.90
N PHE A 569 7.84 16.26 9.97
CA PHE A 569 6.45 15.82 9.87
C PHE A 569 5.54 16.93 9.35
N LEU A 570 5.54 18.09 10.00
CA LEU A 570 4.71 19.22 9.55
C LEU A 570 5.15 19.74 8.18
N LEU A 571 6.46 19.78 7.89
CA LEU A 571 6.99 20.17 6.57
C LEU A 571 6.50 19.23 5.45
N ASN A 572 6.54 17.92 5.68
CA ASN A 572 6.02 16.96 4.71
C ASN A 572 4.50 17.06 4.58
N LEU A 573 3.77 17.34 5.67
CA LEU A 573 2.33 17.58 5.60
C LEU A 573 1.96 18.82 4.77
N ARG A 574 2.78 19.88 4.79
CA ARG A 574 2.65 21.02 3.84
C ARG A 574 2.78 20.57 2.40
N SER A 575 3.76 19.73 2.10
CA SER A 575 3.93 19.15 0.77
C SER A 575 2.73 18.28 0.36
N LEU A 576 2.06 17.63 1.31
CA LEU A 576 0.88 16.77 1.09
C LEU A 576 -0.47 17.51 1.09
N GLY A 577 -0.49 18.82 1.35
CA GLY A 577 -1.67 19.65 1.14
C GLY A 577 -2.46 20.06 2.38
N ILE A 578 -1.86 20.10 3.58
CA ILE A 578 -2.48 20.89 4.67
C ILE A 578 -2.70 22.32 4.20
N LYS A 579 -3.81 22.93 4.60
CA LYS A 579 -4.26 24.21 4.06
C LYS A 579 -3.54 25.38 4.76
N PRO A 580 -2.70 26.17 4.05
CA PRO A 580 -2.13 27.40 4.58
C PRO A 580 -3.10 28.60 4.44
N VAL A 581 -4.12 28.45 3.60
CA VAL A 581 -5.18 29.44 3.38
C VAL A 581 -6.55 28.76 3.31
N LEU A 582 -7.62 29.48 3.64
CA LEU A 582 -8.98 28.96 3.50
C LEU A 582 -9.36 28.85 2.02
N SER A 583 -10.03 27.76 1.63
CA SER A 583 -10.78 27.71 0.36
C SER A 583 -12.15 28.41 0.50
N PRO A 584 -12.83 28.73 -0.61
CA PRO A 584 -14.20 29.26 -0.57
C PRO A 584 -15.17 28.39 0.23
N ASN A 585 -15.04 27.06 0.14
CA ASN A 585 -15.85 26.11 0.91
C ASN A 585 -15.53 26.14 2.40
N ASP A 586 -14.26 26.34 2.76
CA ASP A 586 -13.87 26.48 4.16
C ASP A 586 -14.45 27.77 4.75
N VAL A 587 -14.43 28.88 4.00
CA VAL A 587 -15.08 30.14 4.41
C VAL A 587 -16.59 29.95 4.61
N ILE A 588 -17.28 29.27 3.68
CA ILE A 588 -18.70 28.94 3.83
C ILE A 588 -18.93 28.15 5.13
N SER A 589 -18.09 27.14 5.40
CA SER A 589 -18.14 26.34 6.62
C SER A 589 -17.94 27.22 7.87
N ARG A 590 -16.92 28.10 7.87
CA ARG A 590 -16.69 29.06 8.98
C ARG A 590 -17.89 29.96 9.22
N ILE A 591 -18.48 30.53 8.18
CA ILE A 591 -19.69 31.38 8.28
C ILE A 591 -20.84 30.59 8.88
N ASN A 592 -21.10 29.37 8.42
CA ASN A 592 -22.17 28.53 8.97
C ASN A 592 -21.92 28.16 10.44
N THR A 593 -20.67 27.88 10.83
CA THR A 593 -20.29 27.63 12.22
C THR A 593 -20.55 28.86 13.10
N ILE A 594 -20.15 30.06 12.65
CA ILE A 594 -20.43 31.33 13.33
C ILE A 594 -21.94 31.55 13.50
N VAL A 595 -22.72 31.33 12.44
CA VAL A 595 -24.19 31.48 12.46
C VAL A 595 -24.85 30.52 13.46
N THR A 596 -24.37 29.27 13.51
CA THR A 596 -24.92 28.25 14.41
C THR A 596 -24.58 28.54 15.87
N ARG A 597 -23.43 29.16 16.12
CA ARG A 597 -22.87 29.34 17.47
C ARG A 597 -23.06 30.71 18.09
N ARG A 598 -23.84 31.62 17.49
CA ARG A 598 -24.01 33.05 17.89
C ARG A 598 -24.15 33.35 19.39
N LEU A 599 -24.64 32.40 20.18
CA LEU A 599 -24.83 32.57 21.63
C LEU A 599 -23.57 32.31 22.47
N GLN A 600 -22.48 31.81 21.88
CA GLN A 600 -21.22 31.54 22.57
C GLN A 600 -20.39 32.81 22.81
N SER A 601 -19.63 32.79 23.92
CA SER A 601 -18.75 33.88 24.34
C SER A 601 -17.43 33.84 23.58
N ASP A 602 -17.34 34.54 22.43
CA ASP A 602 -16.14 34.79 21.59
C ASP A 602 -16.47 34.92 20.09
N VAL A 603 -17.67 34.50 19.68
CA VAL A 603 -18.12 34.46 18.28
C VAL A 603 -17.94 35.80 17.56
N GLN A 604 -18.15 36.91 18.27
CA GLN A 604 -17.91 38.25 17.72
C GLN A 604 -16.45 38.41 17.25
N GLY A 605 -15.49 38.00 18.07
CA GLY A 605 -14.07 38.05 17.73
C GLY A 605 -13.74 37.14 16.54
N LYS A 606 -14.31 35.92 16.51
CA LYS A 606 -14.12 34.98 15.39
C LYS A 606 -14.71 35.51 14.08
N ALA A 607 -15.90 36.09 14.12
CA ALA A 607 -16.54 36.70 12.96
C ALA A 607 -15.78 37.93 12.46
N LEU A 608 -15.26 38.75 13.37
CA LEU A 608 -14.41 39.89 13.04
C LEU A 608 -13.11 39.45 12.36
N ASN A 609 -12.44 38.43 12.90
CA ASN A 609 -11.22 37.87 12.33
C ASN A 609 -11.49 37.27 10.95
N LEU A 610 -12.61 36.57 10.76
CA LEU A 610 -13.01 36.04 9.46
C LEU A 610 -13.27 37.15 8.44
N PHE A 611 -13.94 38.23 8.85
CA PHE A 611 -14.18 39.37 7.96
C PHE A 611 -12.87 40.00 7.50
N LYS A 612 -11.93 40.26 8.43
CA LYS A 612 -10.59 40.77 8.09
C LYS A 612 -9.82 39.82 7.20
N TYR A 613 -9.87 38.52 7.48
CA TYR A 613 -9.20 37.50 6.68
C TYR A 613 -9.73 37.48 5.24
N ILE A 614 -11.04 37.58 5.04
CA ILE A 614 -11.65 37.64 3.71
C ILE A 614 -11.23 38.92 2.98
N ASP A 615 -11.22 40.07 3.65
CA ASP A 615 -10.76 41.35 3.07
C ASP A 615 -9.28 41.26 2.61
N GLU A 616 -8.40 40.71 3.45
CA GLU A 616 -6.97 40.57 3.15
C GLU A 616 -6.67 39.53 2.05
N ASN A 617 -7.49 38.48 1.93
CA ASN A 617 -7.28 37.37 1.00
C ASN A 617 -8.31 37.33 -0.15
N TRP A 618 -9.04 38.43 -0.38
CA TRP A 618 -10.16 38.46 -1.32
C TRP A 618 -9.76 38.06 -2.74
N ASP A 619 -8.63 38.58 -3.24
CA ASP A 619 -8.16 38.29 -4.60
C ASP A 619 -7.83 36.80 -4.80
N VAL A 620 -7.33 36.12 -3.76
CA VAL A 620 -7.04 34.67 -3.79
C VAL A 620 -8.33 33.84 -3.69
N LEU A 621 -9.28 34.29 -2.86
CA LEU A 621 -10.55 33.59 -2.63
C LEU A 621 -11.53 33.72 -3.81
N ASN A 622 -11.46 34.83 -4.54
CA ASN A 622 -12.38 35.18 -5.63
C ASN A 622 -11.68 35.19 -7.00
N ASP A 623 -10.55 34.48 -7.13
CA ASP A 623 -9.83 34.42 -8.39
C ASP A 623 -10.69 33.74 -9.47
N ASN A 624 -10.96 34.50 -10.54
CA ASN A 624 -11.76 34.06 -11.68
C ASN A 624 -10.86 33.63 -12.87
N ASP A 625 -9.54 33.71 -12.74
CA ASP A 625 -8.61 33.29 -13.80
C ASP A 625 -8.43 31.76 -13.82
N THR A 626 -9.38 31.05 -14.43
CA THR A 626 -9.12 29.70 -14.96
C THR A 626 -9.71 29.54 -16.36
N GLN A 627 -8.87 29.76 -17.38
CA GLN A 627 -9.16 29.55 -18.81
C GLN A 627 -9.34 28.08 -19.24
N ASN A 628 -9.80 27.15 -18.38
CA ASN A 628 -9.95 25.74 -18.77
C ASN A 628 -11.35 25.19 -18.47
N GLN A 629 -11.76 24.18 -19.26
CA GLN A 629 -13.09 23.58 -19.44
C GLN A 629 -13.84 23.08 -18.16
N MET A 630 -13.34 23.33 -16.95
CA MET A 630 -13.96 23.05 -15.65
C MET A 630 -15.02 24.12 -15.23
N THR A 631 -15.40 25.01 -16.14
CA THR A 631 -16.13 26.28 -15.92
C THR A 631 -17.58 26.18 -15.48
N ARG A 632 -18.16 24.97 -15.32
CA ARG A 632 -19.52 24.81 -14.77
C ARG A 632 -19.56 24.56 -13.26
N MET A 633 -18.56 23.88 -12.70
CA MET A 633 -18.49 23.58 -11.26
C MET A 633 -17.91 24.74 -10.45
N THR A 634 -16.88 25.41 -10.97
CA THR A 634 -16.25 26.59 -10.33
C THR A 634 -17.19 27.79 -10.28
N ASN A 635 -17.98 28.03 -11.33
CA ASN A 635 -19.00 29.08 -11.33
C ASN A 635 -20.13 28.86 -10.31
N ASN A 636 -20.54 27.60 -10.08
CA ASN A 636 -21.51 27.27 -9.03
C ASN A 636 -20.93 27.48 -7.63
N ASN A 637 -19.66 27.12 -7.40
CA ASN A 637 -18.99 27.30 -6.12
C ASN A 637 -18.74 28.79 -5.81
N ASN A 638 -18.33 29.59 -6.79
CA ASN A 638 -18.16 31.04 -6.61
C ASN A 638 -19.52 31.72 -6.34
N HIS A 639 -20.58 31.31 -7.03
CA HIS A 639 -21.94 31.80 -6.72
C HIS A 639 -22.39 31.39 -5.32
N ALA A 640 -22.15 30.15 -4.88
CA ALA A 640 -22.48 29.70 -3.53
C ALA A 640 -21.68 30.46 -2.45
N PHE A 641 -20.38 30.66 -2.67
CA PHE A 641 -19.50 31.44 -1.80
C PHE A 641 -19.98 32.89 -1.64
N LEU A 642 -20.19 33.59 -2.75
CA LEU A 642 -20.72 34.97 -2.74
C LEU A 642 -22.11 35.05 -2.11
N LYS A 643 -23.00 34.10 -2.42
CA LYS A 643 -24.34 34.04 -1.85
C LYS A 643 -24.29 33.88 -0.32
N VAL A 644 -23.47 32.96 0.18
CA VAL A 644 -23.32 32.73 1.63
C VAL A 644 -22.76 33.95 2.31
N ILE A 645 -21.69 34.55 1.76
CA ILE A 645 -21.12 35.79 2.29
C ILE A 645 -22.19 36.86 2.40
N LEU A 646 -22.91 37.14 1.30
CA LEU A 646 -23.82 38.28 1.18
C LEU A 646 -25.18 38.11 1.87
N GLU A 647 -25.69 36.89 2.01
CA GLU A 647 -27.07 36.62 2.44
C GLU A 647 -27.18 36.02 3.84
N LYS A 648 -26.09 35.51 4.42
CA LYS A 648 -26.08 35.04 5.81
C LYS A 648 -25.81 36.19 6.77
N GLU A 649 -26.41 36.11 7.94
CA GLU A 649 -26.22 37.04 9.05
C GLU A 649 -25.00 36.61 9.89
N TRP A 650 -23.80 36.98 9.46
CA TRP A 650 -22.57 36.55 10.15
C TRP A 650 -21.64 37.71 10.49
N ILE A 651 -21.90 38.91 9.96
CA ILE A 651 -21.07 40.08 10.22
C ILE A 651 -21.50 40.75 11.54
N PRO A 652 -20.57 41.00 12.47
CA PRO A 652 -20.84 41.79 13.66
C PRO A 652 -21.04 43.27 13.27
N SER A 653 -22.19 43.83 13.61
CA SER A 653 -22.61 45.20 13.29
C SER A 653 -23.39 45.81 14.45
N PHE A 654 -23.62 47.12 14.42
CA PHE A 654 -24.37 47.82 15.47
C PHE A 654 -25.68 48.37 14.91
N ASP A 655 -26.79 48.07 15.58
CA ASP A 655 -28.10 48.60 15.23
C ASP A 655 -28.31 50.06 15.68
N ALA A 656 -29.49 50.61 15.43
CA ALA A 656 -29.86 51.98 15.81
C ALA A 656 -29.79 52.25 17.33
N SER A 657 -29.80 51.21 18.17
CA SER A 657 -29.66 51.31 19.62
C SER A 657 -28.21 51.12 20.10
N GLU A 658 -27.24 51.11 19.18
CA GLU A 658 -25.83 50.82 19.45
C GLU A 658 -25.61 49.40 20.03
N LYS A 659 -26.56 48.48 19.80
CA LYS A 659 -26.46 47.09 20.25
C LYS A 659 -25.79 46.25 19.16
N LEU A 660 -24.86 45.39 19.58
CA LEU A 660 -24.23 44.42 18.70
C LEU A 660 -25.26 43.40 18.16
N VAL A 661 -25.33 43.28 16.84
CA VAL A 661 -26.17 42.34 16.10
C VAL A 661 -25.39 41.71 14.95
N PHE A 662 -25.77 40.49 14.57
CA PHE A 662 -25.23 39.82 13.38
C PHE A 662 -26.10 40.13 12.17
N SER A 663 -25.51 40.78 11.17
CA SER A 663 -26.23 41.26 9.98
C SER A 663 -25.75 40.59 8.70
N LYS A 664 -26.62 40.62 7.69
CA LYS A 664 -26.25 40.29 6.31
C LYS A 664 -25.45 41.44 5.73
N PRO A 665 -24.34 41.21 5.02
CA PRO A 665 -23.60 42.32 4.41
C PRO A 665 -24.45 43.17 3.46
N LYS A 666 -25.38 42.57 2.72
CA LYS A 666 -26.36 43.29 1.88
C LYS A 666 -27.27 44.25 2.65
N ASN A 667 -27.44 44.06 3.95
CA ASN A 667 -28.35 44.82 4.80
C ASN A 667 -27.63 45.71 5.82
N CYS A 668 -26.30 45.75 5.83
CA CYS A 668 -25.52 46.66 6.65
C CYS A 668 -24.60 47.51 5.79
N TYR A 669 -23.99 48.53 6.41
CA TYR A 669 -23.15 49.51 5.71
C TYR A 669 -21.86 49.78 6.49
N CYS A 670 -20.85 50.28 5.79
CA CYS A 670 -19.57 50.63 6.38
C CYS A 670 -19.65 51.90 7.25
N GLN A 671 -18.64 52.10 8.09
CA GLN A 671 -18.55 53.25 9.00
C GLN A 671 -18.64 54.61 8.29
N LYS A 672 -18.21 54.71 7.02
CA LYS A 672 -18.28 55.93 6.21
C LYS A 672 -19.71 56.46 6.10
N ASP A 673 -20.68 55.56 5.94
CA ASP A 673 -22.09 55.90 5.73
C ASP A 673 -22.91 55.89 7.02
N LYS A 674 -22.25 55.76 8.19
CA LYS A 674 -22.89 55.69 9.52
C LYS A 674 -23.92 56.80 9.70
N ASN A 675 -23.57 58.04 9.37
CA ASN A 675 -24.45 59.18 9.57
C ASN A 675 -25.61 59.26 8.56
N LEU A 676 -25.56 58.50 7.46
CA LEU A 676 -26.62 58.43 6.45
C LEU A 676 -27.66 57.33 6.74
N ILE A 677 -27.28 56.30 7.51
CA ILE A 677 -28.10 55.08 7.62
C ILE A 677 -28.25 54.49 9.03
N SER A 678 -27.51 54.96 10.04
CA SER A 678 -27.45 54.38 11.39
C SER A 678 -28.79 54.18 12.12
N LEU A 679 -29.84 54.94 11.78
CA LEU A 679 -31.18 54.78 12.38
C LEU A 679 -32.04 53.76 11.62
N VAL A 680 -31.63 53.37 10.42
CA VAL A 680 -32.42 52.55 9.47
C VAL A 680 -31.77 51.20 9.21
N SER A 681 -30.45 51.11 9.22
CA SER A 681 -29.71 49.87 8.95
C SER A 681 -28.49 49.74 9.85
N PRO A 682 -28.09 48.50 10.22
CA PRO A 682 -26.91 48.27 11.02
C PRO A 682 -25.62 48.75 10.34
N VAL A 683 -24.65 49.19 11.14
CA VAL A 683 -23.36 49.72 10.65
C VAL A 683 -22.21 48.88 11.21
N ILE A 684 -21.23 48.57 10.36
CA ILE A 684 -19.99 47.90 10.76
C ILE A 684 -18.90 48.92 11.10
N GLU A 685 -18.18 48.70 12.20
CA GLU A 685 -17.07 49.54 12.65
C GLU A 685 -15.70 49.05 12.12
N ILE A 686 -15.68 48.44 10.93
CA ILE A 686 -14.46 47.94 10.29
C ILE A 686 -14.24 48.71 9.00
N LYS A 687 -12.98 49.09 8.77
CA LYS A 687 -12.53 49.59 7.47
C LYS A 687 -12.23 48.41 6.55
N VAL A 688 -12.88 48.40 5.40
CA VAL A 688 -12.59 47.47 4.29
C VAL A 688 -11.44 48.05 3.48
N ASN A 689 -10.40 47.26 3.22
CA ASN A 689 -9.22 47.70 2.48
C ASN A 689 -9.24 47.24 1.02
N ASN A 690 -9.83 46.08 0.73
CA ASN A 690 -9.89 45.56 -0.64
C ASN A 690 -11.04 46.22 -1.44
N GLU A 691 -10.69 46.92 -2.52
CA GLU A 691 -11.66 47.66 -3.34
C GLU A 691 -12.66 46.75 -4.05
N LYS A 692 -12.21 45.58 -4.55
CA LYS A 692 -13.11 44.62 -5.21
C LYS A 692 -14.08 44.01 -4.21
N PHE A 693 -13.63 43.70 -2.98
CA PHE A 693 -14.52 43.21 -1.93
C PHE A 693 -15.56 44.26 -1.56
N LEU A 694 -15.13 45.52 -1.39
CA LEU A 694 -16.01 46.66 -1.11
C LEU A 694 -17.13 46.80 -2.17
N GLN A 695 -16.81 46.64 -3.46
CA GLN A 695 -17.77 46.65 -4.56
C GLN A 695 -18.79 45.50 -4.46
N HIS A 696 -18.34 44.28 -4.12
CA HIS A 696 -19.24 43.13 -3.97
C HIS A 696 -20.19 43.28 -2.76
N LEU A 697 -19.76 43.98 -1.71
CA LEU A 697 -20.59 44.35 -0.57
C LEU A 697 -21.60 45.47 -0.92
N GLY A 698 -21.35 46.23 -2.00
CA GLY A 698 -22.13 47.40 -2.38
C GLY A 698 -21.89 48.61 -1.48
N TRP A 699 -20.72 48.68 -0.83
CA TRP A 699 -20.34 49.75 0.12
C TRP A 699 -19.42 50.81 -0.50
N ASP A 700 -19.15 50.69 -1.80
CA ASP A 700 -18.43 51.67 -2.60
C ASP A 700 -19.31 52.84 -3.05
N THR A 701 -20.64 52.66 -3.02
CA THR A 701 -21.65 53.66 -3.39
C THR A 701 -22.48 54.13 -2.20
N TYR A 702 -23.15 55.28 -2.34
CA TYR A 702 -24.05 55.78 -1.30
C TYR A 702 -25.22 54.82 -1.02
N PRO A 703 -25.77 54.81 0.21
CA PRO A 703 -26.99 54.06 0.51
C PRO A 703 -28.16 54.50 -0.37
N GLU A 704 -29.10 53.59 -0.59
CA GLU A 704 -30.32 53.86 -1.36
C GLU A 704 -31.04 55.11 -0.84
N VAL A 705 -31.43 56.01 -1.75
CA VAL A 705 -32.15 57.26 -1.47
C VAL A 705 -33.32 57.04 -0.52
N ALA A 706 -34.12 55.99 -0.76
CA ALA A 706 -35.28 55.67 0.07
C ALA A 706 -34.91 55.47 1.55
N LYS A 707 -33.76 54.84 1.83
CA LYS A 707 -33.29 54.63 3.20
C LYS A 707 -32.69 55.90 3.80
N VAL A 708 -31.97 56.71 3.03
CA VAL A 708 -31.47 58.02 3.49
C VAL A 708 -32.62 58.98 3.81
N LEU A 709 -33.68 58.99 3.00
CA LEU A 709 -34.90 59.74 3.28
C LEU A 709 -35.65 59.19 4.50
N LYS A 710 -35.59 57.87 4.73
CA LYS A 710 -36.15 57.25 5.94
C LYS A 710 -35.36 57.64 7.20
N GLN A 711 -34.03 57.72 7.11
CA GLN A 711 -33.14 58.22 8.16
C GLN A 711 -33.53 59.66 8.54
N LEU A 712 -33.69 60.54 7.54
CA LEU A 712 -34.14 61.90 7.78
C LEU A 712 -35.54 61.96 8.40
N GLU A 713 -36.45 61.08 7.97
CA GLU A 713 -37.78 60.95 8.56
C GLU A 713 -37.75 60.57 10.04
N LEU A 714 -36.88 59.63 10.42
CA LEU A 714 -36.72 59.25 11.82
C LEU A 714 -36.12 60.39 12.65
N CYS A 715 -35.22 61.21 12.08
CA CYS A 715 -34.70 62.39 12.76
C CYS A 715 -35.79 63.39 13.14
N TYR A 716 -36.62 63.82 12.18
CA TYR A 716 -37.65 64.81 12.51
C TYR A 716 -38.78 64.22 13.35
N LYS A 717 -39.14 62.94 13.18
CA LYS A 717 -40.08 62.25 14.08
C LYS A 717 -39.54 62.15 15.50
N GLY A 718 -38.26 61.83 15.66
CA GLY A 718 -37.59 61.79 16.96
C GLY A 718 -37.63 63.15 17.66
N VAL A 719 -37.36 64.22 16.92
CA VAL A 719 -37.51 65.60 17.42
C VAL A 719 -38.96 65.90 17.83
N SER A 720 -39.95 65.60 16.99
CA SER A 720 -41.37 65.81 17.32
C SER A 720 -41.81 65.02 18.56
N ASN A 721 -41.24 63.83 18.76
CA ASN A 721 -41.51 62.97 19.92
C ASN A 721 -40.62 63.29 21.14
N LYS A 722 -39.85 64.38 21.12
CA LYS A 722 -38.92 64.79 22.19
C LYS A 722 -37.83 63.75 22.50
N GLN A 723 -37.49 62.91 21.53
CA GLN A 723 -36.41 61.91 21.59
C GLN A 723 -35.50 62.06 20.36
N PRO A 724 -34.74 63.17 20.24
CA PRO A 724 -33.84 63.37 19.12
C PRO A 724 -32.68 62.37 19.15
N PRO A 725 -32.19 61.92 17.97
CA PRO A 725 -30.96 61.12 17.88
C PRO A 725 -29.75 61.85 18.50
N LYS A 726 -28.86 61.12 19.18
CA LYS A 726 -27.64 61.68 19.82
C LYS A 726 -26.81 62.55 18.86
N ASN A 727 -26.69 62.13 17.60
CA ASN A 727 -25.87 62.77 16.56
C ASN A 727 -26.69 63.57 15.53
N LEU A 728 -27.86 64.10 15.92
CA LEU A 728 -28.82 64.73 15.00
C LEU A 728 -28.19 65.75 14.03
N LYS A 729 -27.36 66.67 14.52
CA LYS A 729 -26.73 67.71 13.69
C LYS A 729 -25.79 67.10 12.64
N THR A 730 -24.99 66.11 13.04
CA THR A 730 -24.04 65.41 12.16
C THR A 730 -24.78 64.61 11.09
N ILE A 731 -25.84 63.89 11.48
CA ILE A 731 -26.71 63.15 10.55
C ILE A 731 -27.29 64.08 9.49
N CYS A 732 -27.92 65.19 9.90
CA CYS A 732 -28.52 66.14 8.95
C CYS A 732 -27.47 66.75 8.01
N THR A 733 -26.29 67.11 8.55
CA THR A 733 -25.20 67.69 7.76
C THR A 733 -24.70 66.73 6.68
N GLU A 734 -24.51 65.45 7.00
CA GLU A 734 -24.09 64.43 6.02
C GLU A 734 -25.21 64.13 5.00
N ILE A 735 -26.49 64.15 5.41
CA ILE A 735 -27.61 64.02 4.47
C ILE A 735 -27.65 65.19 3.48
N TYR A 736 -27.46 66.44 3.96
CA TYR A 736 -27.42 67.62 3.08
C TYR A 736 -26.20 67.59 2.15
N LYS A 737 -25.07 67.06 2.62
CA LYS A 737 -23.90 66.80 1.79
C LYS A 737 -24.21 65.80 0.69
N TYR A 738 -24.80 64.64 1.02
CA TYR A 738 -25.25 63.65 0.03
C TYR A 738 -26.20 64.26 -1.02
N MET A 739 -27.21 65.02 -0.57
CA MET A 739 -28.13 65.72 -1.48
C MET A 739 -27.40 66.70 -2.40
N ASN A 740 -26.43 67.44 -1.88
CA ASN A 740 -25.63 68.41 -2.64
C ASN A 740 -24.70 67.72 -3.63
N ASP A 741 -24.13 66.57 -3.27
CA ASP A 741 -23.27 65.79 -4.14
C ASP A 741 -24.08 65.18 -5.29
N ALA A 742 -25.28 64.63 -5.02
CA ALA A 742 -26.22 64.18 -6.04
C ALA A 742 -26.69 65.32 -6.95
N PHE A 743 -26.93 66.51 -6.39
CA PHE A 743 -27.29 67.72 -7.15
C PHE A 743 -26.18 68.21 -8.10
N LYS A 744 -24.90 68.07 -7.69
CA LYS A 744 -23.74 68.53 -8.48
C LYS A 744 -23.26 67.49 -9.49
N ALA A 745 -23.56 66.21 -9.26
CA ALA A 745 -23.15 65.14 -10.13
C ALA A 745 -23.80 65.24 -11.52
N SER A 746 -23.05 64.84 -12.55
CA SER A 746 -23.48 64.96 -13.94
C SER A 746 -24.15 63.70 -14.49
N ASP A 747 -24.05 62.58 -13.78
CA ASP A 747 -24.59 61.29 -14.19
C ASP A 747 -26.11 61.19 -14.01
N ASN A 748 -26.74 60.31 -14.79
CA ASN A 748 -28.20 60.18 -14.79
C ASN A 748 -28.75 59.58 -13.49
N LYS A 749 -28.01 58.67 -12.85
CA LYS A 749 -28.44 58.03 -11.61
C LYS A 749 -28.56 59.07 -10.50
N SER A 750 -27.53 59.89 -10.30
CA SER A 750 -27.54 60.97 -9.29
C SER A 750 -28.65 61.99 -9.53
N LYS A 751 -28.97 62.30 -10.80
CA LYS A 751 -30.11 63.18 -11.14
C LYS A 751 -31.45 62.57 -10.75
N GLU A 752 -31.68 61.29 -11.07
CA GLU A 752 -32.90 60.58 -10.66
C GLU A 752 -33.01 60.48 -9.13
N GLU A 753 -31.90 60.22 -8.44
CA GLU A 753 -31.82 60.21 -6.99
C GLU A 753 -32.19 61.58 -6.41
N PHE A 754 -31.62 62.66 -6.95
CA PHE A 754 -31.91 64.03 -6.54
C PHE A 754 -33.37 64.43 -6.79
N ASP A 755 -33.93 64.12 -7.96
CA ASP A 755 -35.33 64.38 -8.29
C ASP A 755 -36.28 63.62 -7.36
N THR A 756 -35.92 62.39 -6.99
CA THR A 756 -36.64 61.59 -5.99
C THR A 756 -36.63 62.28 -4.63
N MET A 757 -35.46 62.75 -4.17
CA MET A 757 -35.34 63.51 -2.92
C MET A 757 -36.16 64.80 -2.94
N LYS A 758 -36.05 65.59 -4.02
CA LYS A 758 -36.78 66.84 -4.20
C LYS A 758 -38.30 66.63 -4.16
N LYS A 759 -38.80 65.61 -4.85
CA LYS A 759 -40.23 65.25 -4.85
C LYS A 759 -40.70 64.83 -3.45
N TYR A 760 -39.93 64.00 -2.76
CA TYR A 760 -40.30 63.50 -1.43
C TYR A 760 -40.31 64.60 -0.36
N LEU A 761 -39.40 65.58 -0.46
CA LEU A 761 -39.20 66.62 0.54
C LEU A 761 -40.06 67.88 0.35
N LYS A 762 -40.66 68.07 -0.84
CA LYS A 762 -41.39 69.29 -1.25
C LYS A 762 -42.35 69.86 -0.19
N TYR A 763 -43.03 69.01 0.58
CA TYR A 763 -44.02 69.43 1.59
C TYR A 763 -43.70 68.94 3.00
N LYS A 764 -42.46 68.49 3.25
CA LYS A 764 -42.04 67.93 4.54
C LYS A 764 -41.14 68.90 5.31
N PRO A 765 -41.17 68.91 6.65
CA PRO A 765 -40.23 69.67 7.46
C PRO A 765 -38.88 68.93 7.51
N TRP A 766 -37.90 69.37 6.74
CA TRP A 766 -36.63 68.64 6.54
C TRP A 766 -35.38 69.48 6.81
N ILE A 767 -35.53 70.79 6.98
CA ILE A 767 -34.44 71.72 7.25
C ILE A 767 -34.29 71.89 8.77
N LEU A 768 -33.13 71.51 9.32
CA LEU A 768 -32.84 71.59 10.75
C LEU A 768 -32.42 73.02 11.13
N TYR A 769 -33.10 73.62 12.11
CA TYR A 769 -32.75 74.90 12.73
C TYR A 769 -33.02 74.82 14.24
N GLU A 770 -32.01 75.12 15.06
CA GLU A 770 -32.09 75.09 16.54
C GLU A 770 -32.80 73.87 17.14
N GLY A 771 -32.54 72.68 16.59
CA GLY A 771 -33.13 71.44 17.08
C GLY A 771 -34.56 71.16 16.63
N GLN A 772 -35.15 72.02 15.79
CA GLN A 772 -36.45 71.82 15.16
C GLN A 772 -36.33 71.72 13.63
N PHE A 773 -37.34 71.11 13.00
CA PHE A 773 -37.38 70.94 11.55
C PHE A 773 -38.42 71.85 10.90
N TYR A 774 -38.03 72.52 9.84
CA TYR A 774 -38.85 73.48 9.09
C TYR A 774 -39.04 73.03 7.64
N PRO A 775 -40.23 73.25 7.05
CA PRO A 775 -40.44 73.08 5.62
C PRO A 775 -39.81 74.23 4.84
N THR A 776 -39.52 74.00 3.57
CA THR A 776 -38.81 74.95 2.71
C THR A 776 -39.48 76.33 2.64
N GLU A 777 -40.81 76.40 2.67
CA GLU A 777 -41.56 77.66 2.60
C GLU A 777 -41.32 78.57 3.81
N LYS A 778 -40.92 78.00 4.95
CA LYS A 778 -40.67 78.69 6.22
C LYS A 778 -39.20 79.04 6.45
N VAL A 779 -38.33 78.83 5.45
CA VAL A 779 -36.90 79.11 5.56
C VAL A 779 -36.48 80.12 4.50
N VAL A 780 -35.67 81.11 4.89
CA VAL A 780 -35.11 82.14 4.02
C VAL A 780 -33.58 82.24 4.17
N PHE A 781 -32.87 82.72 3.15
CA PHE A 781 -31.42 82.93 3.22
C PHE A 781 -31.03 84.17 4.02
N SER A 782 -31.86 85.22 3.99
CA SER A 782 -31.67 86.44 4.77
C SER A 782 -32.98 86.82 5.47
N LEU A 783 -32.93 86.86 6.80
CA LEU A 783 -34.03 87.35 7.62
C LEU A 783 -33.59 88.64 8.32
N PRO A 784 -34.27 89.79 8.10
CA PRO A 784 -33.91 91.02 8.78
C PRO A 784 -33.91 90.84 10.32
N ASN A 785 -32.87 91.35 11.01
CA ASN A 785 -32.71 91.20 12.47
C ASN A 785 -33.96 91.55 13.28
N LYS A 786 -34.77 92.51 12.80
CA LYS A 786 -36.05 92.92 13.41
C LYS A 786 -37.12 91.81 13.47
N PHE A 787 -36.92 90.69 12.78
CA PHE A 787 -37.83 89.53 12.74
C PHE A 787 -37.20 88.25 13.31
N GLN A 788 -35.98 88.31 13.85
CA GLN A 788 -35.31 87.18 14.50
C GLN A 788 -35.78 87.08 15.98
N ASN A 789 -36.93 86.45 16.21
CA ASN A 789 -37.45 86.13 17.55
C ASN A 789 -37.72 84.61 17.67
N ASN A 790 -37.64 84.05 18.88
CA ASN A 790 -37.81 82.60 19.14
C ASN A 790 -39.18 82.03 18.73
N ASP A 791 -40.21 82.86 18.55
CA ASP A 791 -41.56 82.46 18.12
C ASP A 791 -41.82 82.74 16.62
N SER A 792 -40.78 83.00 15.82
CA SER A 792 -40.93 83.35 14.41
C SER A 792 -41.41 82.15 13.57
N LEU A 793 -42.43 82.37 12.74
CA LEU A 793 -42.95 81.39 11.78
C LEU A 793 -41.97 81.11 10.64
N ILE A 794 -41.01 82.01 10.43
CA ILE A 794 -39.97 81.96 9.41
C ILE A 794 -38.61 82.04 10.08
N VAL A 795 -37.72 81.16 9.68
CA VAL A 795 -36.35 81.07 10.21
C VAL A 795 -35.33 81.36 9.12
N GLU A 796 -34.18 81.91 9.53
CA GLU A 796 -33.03 82.08 8.66
C GLU A 796 -32.25 80.78 8.55
N LEU A 797 -31.84 80.40 7.33
CA LEU A 797 -31.04 79.20 7.13
C LEU A 797 -29.72 79.32 7.91
N PRO A 798 -29.35 78.31 8.73
CA PRO A 798 -28.09 78.35 9.49
C PRO A 798 -26.87 78.68 8.62
N ILE A 799 -25.98 79.54 9.12
CA ILE A 799 -24.77 80.01 8.42
C ILE A 799 -23.92 78.83 7.93
N GLU A 800 -23.85 77.76 8.71
CA GLU A 800 -23.12 76.53 8.36
C GLU A 800 -23.66 75.84 7.10
N TYR A 801 -24.99 75.89 6.89
CA TYR A 801 -25.63 75.30 5.72
C TYR A 801 -25.62 76.27 4.54
N ASN A 802 -25.82 77.57 4.80
CA ASN A 802 -25.73 78.62 3.79
C ASN A 802 -24.34 78.65 3.15
N SER A 803 -23.27 78.57 3.93
CA SER A 803 -21.90 78.57 3.38
C SER A 803 -21.55 77.35 2.53
N LYS A 804 -22.06 76.16 2.87
CA LYS A 804 -21.68 74.88 2.22
C LYS A 804 -22.62 74.45 1.09
N PHE A 805 -23.91 74.75 1.23
CA PHE A 805 -24.99 74.14 0.44
C PHE A 805 -25.96 75.17 -0.15
N LYS A 806 -25.57 76.46 -0.28
CA LYS A 806 -26.43 77.55 -0.78
C LYS A 806 -27.21 77.16 -2.04
N SER A 807 -26.50 76.70 -3.07
CA SER A 807 -27.11 76.37 -4.37
C SER A 807 -28.12 75.22 -4.27
N LEU A 808 -27.86 74.22 -3.42
CA LEU A 808 -28.80 73.13 -3.14
C LEU A 808 -30.09 73.69 -2.53
N PHE A 809 -30.00 74.43 -1.42
CA PHE A 809 -31.19 74.95 -0.73
C PHE A 809 -32.01 75.89 -1.61
N LYS A 810 -31.34 76.73 -2.41
CA LYS A 810 -32.00 77.61 -3.38
C LYS A 810 -32.77 76.80 -4.43
N HIS A 811 -32.15 75.75 -4.97
CA HIS A 811 -32.79 74.86 -5.95
C HIS A 811 -33.93 74.02 -5.35
N MET A 812 -33.86 73.71 -4.05
CA MET A 812 -34.92 73.02 -3.30
C MET A 812 -36.10 73.93 -2.96
N GLY A 813 -35.98 75.25 -3.16
CA GLY A 813 -37.07 76.23 -3.01
C GLY A 813 -36.93 77.19 -1.83
N VAL A 814 -35.80 77.20 -1.12
CA VAL A 814 -35.53 78.19 -0.06
C VAL A 814 -35.40 79.56 -0.70
N ARG A 815 -36.13 80.54 -0.17
CA ARG A 815 -36.23 81.88 -0.76
C ARG A 815 -35.05 82.76 -0.30
N ASP A 816 -34.68 83.73 -1.14
CA ASP A 816 -33.61 84.66 -0.81
C ASP A 816 -34.00 85.54 0.40
N GLU A 817 -35.23 86.07 0.40
CA GLU A 817 -35.78 86.93 1.45
C GLU A 817 -37.23 86.56 1.81
N ILE A 818 -37.74 87.22 2.86
CA ILE A 818 -39.12 87.12 3.34
C ILE A 818 -40.10 87.81 2.38
N GLY A 819 -41.24 87.19 2.07
CA GLY A 819 -42.23 87.71 1.11
C GLY A 819 -43.44 88.38 1.78
N VAL A 820 -44.23 89.14 1.02
CA VAL A 820 -45.38 89.90 1.55
C VAL A 820 -46.43 88.98 2.19
N LYS A 821 -46.70 87.82 1.58
CA LYS A 821 -47.66 86.83 2.12
C LYS A 821 -47.30 86.36 3.54
N ASP A 822 -46.01 86.19 3.83
CA ASP A 822 -45.57 85.74 5.16
C ASP A 822 -45.67 86.84 6.19
N LEU A 823 -45.32 88.06 5.79
CA LEU A 823 -45.46 89.26 6.61
C LEU A 823 -46.93 89.48 6.99
N ILE A 824 -47.86 89.30 6.04
CA ILE A 824 -49.31 89.30 6.31
C ILE A 824 -49.69 88.21 7.33
N THR A 825 -49.11 87.02 7.21
CA THR A 825 -49.39 85.90 8.13
C THR A 825 -48.84 86.16 9.53
N MET A 826 -47.66 86.80 9.64
CA MET A 826 -47.10 87.27 10.91
C MET A 826 -48.01 88.29 11.58
N ILE A 827 -48.54 89.25 10.82
CA ILE A 827 -49.52 90.22 11.33
C ILE A 827 -50.76 89.49 11.86
N LYS A 828 -51.36 88.58 11.07
CA LYS A 828 -52.54 87.81 11.52
C LYS A 828 -52.29 87.01 12.80
N ASN A 829 -51.10 86.45 12.97
CA ASN A 829 -50.77 85.66 14.16
C ASN A 829 -50.60 86.49 15.43
N THR A 830 -50.39 87.81 15.34
CA THR A 830 -50.42 88.69 16.53
C THR A 830 -51.78 88.67 17.24
N LEU A 831 -52.86 88.33 16.53
CA LEU A 831 -54.21 88.18 17.08
C LEU A 831 -54.41 86.88 17.86
N LYS A 832 -53.55 85.85 17.69
CA LYS A 832 -53.69 84.50 18.29
C LYS A 832 -55.11 83.90 18.16
N GLY A 833 -55.84 84.25 17.10
CA GLY A 833 -57.22 83.79 16.86
C GLY A 833 -58.34 84.64 17.47
N ASN A 834 -58.03 85.72 18.19
CA ASN A 834 -59.02 86.66 18.71
C ASN A 834 -59.10 87.91 17.81
N LYS A 835 -60.19 88.04 17.03
CA LYS A 835 -60.41 89.17 16.12
C LYS A 835 -60.61 90.50 16.86
N ASP A 836 -61.09 90.45 18.10
CA ASP A 836 -61.39 91.63 18.92
C ASP A 836 -60.25 91.97 19.90
N LYS A 837 -59.03 91.48 19.63
CA LYS A 837 -57.86 91.74 20.49
C LYS A 837 -57.36 93.19 20.33
N VAL A 838 -57.43 93.95 21.42
CA VAL A 838 -56.70 95.23 21.57
C VAL A 838 -55.21 94.92 21.73
N LEU A 839 -54.39 95.46 20.83
CA LEU A 839 -52.94 95.24 20.83
C LEU A 839 -52.24 96.19 21.79
N SER A 840 -51.19 95.70 22.46
CA SER A 840 -50.29 96.54 23.24
C SER A 840 -49.46 97.47 22.36
N ALA A 841 -48.93 98.57 22.91
CA ALA A 841 -48.08 99.50 22.17
C ALA A 841 -46.85 98.83 21.51
N ASN A 842 -46.30 97.77 22.13
CA ASN A 842 -45.20 97.00 21.55
C ASN A 842 -45.66 96.12 20.38
N GLU A 843 -46.84 95.50 20.49
CA GLU A 843 -47.43 94.72 19.40
C GLU A 843 -47.82 95.59 18.21
N ILE A 844 -48.40 96.77 18.46
CA ILE A 844 -48.67 97.78 17.42
C ILE A 844 -47.37 98.20 16.73
N ASN A 845 -46.32 98.55 17.47
CA ASN A 845 -45.03 98.89 16.90
C ASN A 845 -44.45 97.75 16.03
N ASN A 846 -44.59 96.50 16.47
CA ASN A 846 -44.16 95.34 15.69
C ASN A 846 -44.98 95.17 14.40
N VAL A 847 -46.31 95.34 14.47
CA VAL A 847 -47.18 95.30 13.27
C VAL A 847 -46.81 96.42 12.30
N ILE A 848 -46.62 97.66 12.78
CA ILE A 848 -46.19 98.79 11.95
C ILE A 848 -44.87 98.49 11.25
N ARG A 849 -43.87 97.95 11.96
CA ARG A 849 -42.58 97.54 11.37
C ARG A 849 -42.70 96.46 10.29
N ILE A 850 -43.67 95.54 10.43
CA ILE A 850 -43.98 94.52 9.41
C ILE A 850 -44.64 95.19 8.19
N ILE A 851 -45.60 96.10 8.42
CA ILE A 851 -46.28 96.86 7.36
C ILE A 851 -45.29 97.73 6.57
N GLU A 852 -44.37 98.42 7.24
CA GLU A 852 -43.30 99.18 6.59
C GLU A 852 -42.42 98.29 5.70
N GLN A 853 -42.16 97.04 6.12
CA GLN A 853 -41.43 96.08 5.29
C GLN A 853 -42.26 95.65 4.07
N ILE A 854 -43.56 95.44 4.22
CA ILE A 854 -44.46 95.15 3.08
C ILE A 854 -44.43 96.30 2.08
N VAL A 855 -44.51 97.55 2.55
CA VAL A 855 -44.42 98.76 1.72
C VAL A 855 -43.07 98.84 1.02
N LYS A 856 -41.97 98.54 1.72
CA LYS A 856 -40.64 98.51 1.13
C LYS A 856 -40.57 97.51 -0.04
N ILE A 857 -41.06 96.28 0.16
CA ILE A 857 -41.09 95.24 -0.88
C ILE A 857 -41.96 95.71 -2.07
N GLN A 858 -43.16 96.24 -1.83
CA GLN A 858 -44.02 96.77 -2.89
C GLN A 858 -43.35 97.89 -3.69
N LYS A 859 -42.62 98.80 -3.03
CA LYS A 859 -41.86 99.87 -3.70
C LYS A 859 -40.74 99.33 -4.56
N GLU A 860 -40.01 98.35 -4.06
CA GLU A 860 -38.92 97.70 -4.80
C GLU A 860 -39.49 96.96 -6.03
N SER A 861 -40.57 96.20 -5.89
CA SER A 861 -41.26 95.57 -7.02
C SER A 861 -41.79 96.57 -8.06
N LYS A 862 -42.36 97.72 -7.63
CA LYS A 862 -42.78 98.80 -8.56
C LYS A 862 -41.59 99.36 -9.36
N ARG A 863 -40.43 99.52 -8.73
CA ARG A 863 -39.21 100.05 -9.37
C ARG A 863 -38.61 99.07 -10.36
N GLU A 864 -38.66 97.79 -10.04
CA GLU A 864 -38.10 96.71 -10.88
C GLU A 864 -39.04 96.29 -12.02
N GLY A 865 -40.28 96.80 -12.04
CA GLY A 865 -41.28 96.48 -13.06
C GLY A 865 -41.97 95.13 -12.81
N ASP A 866 -41.83 94.58 -11.61
CA ASP A 866 -42.40 93.31 -11.20
C ASP A 866 -43.89 93.44 -10.84
N LYS A 867 -44.59 92.31 -10.91
CA LYS A 867 -46.01 92.24 -10.58
C LYS A 867 -46.20 92.42 -9.07
N LEU A 868 -46.98 93.44 -8.68
CA LEU A 868 -47.23 93.73 -7.26
C LEU A 868 -47.82 92.51 -6.54
N GLU A 869 -47.29 92.24 -5.35
CA GLU A 869 -47.80 91.15 -4.52
C GLU A 869 -49.22 91.48 -4.05
N LYS A 870 -50.09 90.46 -4.04
CA LYS A 870 -51.46 90.62 -3.57
C LYS A 870 -51.47 90.91 -2.07
N LEU A 871 -52.15 91.98 -1.67
CA LEU A 871 -52.33 92.40 -0.28
C LEU A 871 -53.57 91.76 0.38
N ASP A 872 -54.13 90.71 -0.23
CA ASP A 872 -55.38 90.08 0.21
C ASP A 872 -55.29 89.62 1.68
N GLY A 873 -56.17 90.19 2.50
CA GLY A 873 -56.24 89.93 3.93
C GLY A 873 -55.13 90.57 4.77
N LEU A 874 -54.42 91.59 4.26
CA LEU A 874 -53.59 92.46 5.09
C LEU A 874 -54.48 93.19 6.12
N LEU A 875 -54.03 93.19 7.37
CA LEU A 875 -54.68 93.93 8.45
C LEU A 875 -53.82 95.14 8.84
N ILE A 876 -54.47 96.28 9.02
CA ILE A 876 -53.85 97.56 9.36
C ILE A 876 -54.31 97.95 10.78
N PRO A 877 -53.40 98.43 11.63
CA PRO A 877 -53.78 98.91 12.96
C PRO A 877 -54.63 100.17 12.88
N SER A 878 -55.72 100.22 13.64
CA SER A 878 -56.57 101.40 13.84
C SER A 878 -56.14 102.24 15.03
N ASN A 879 -56.66 103.45 15.13
CA ASN A 879 -56.54 104.34 16.30
C ASN A 879 -57.03 103.70 17.62
N ASP A 880 -57.94 102.72 17.55
CA ASP A 880 -58.39 101.92 18.71
C ASP A 880 -57.42 100.80 19.12
N ASN A 881 -56.21 100.76 18.55
CA ASN A 881 -55.22 99.69 18.72
C ASN A 881 -55.73 98.29 18.28
N MET A 882 -56.66 98.25 17.33
CA MET A 882 -57.25 97.03 16.77
C MET A 882 -56.72 96.80 15.35
N LEU A 883 -56.70 95.55 14.88
CA LEU A 883 -56.36 95.25 13.49
C LEU A 883 -57.62 95.18 12.62
N VAL A 884 -57.67 96.01 11.60
CA VAL A 884 -58.82 96.16 10.68
C VAL A 884 -58.40 95.78 9.26
N GLU A 885 -59.31 95.25 8.45
CA GLU A 885 -59.01 94.91 7.05
C GLU A 885 -58.67 96.15 6.21
N LEU A 886 -57.71 96.00 5.29
CA LEU A 886 -57.18 97.10 4.47
C LEU A 886 -58.24 97.95 3.76
N HIS A 887 -59.36 97.35 3.33
CA HIS A 887 -60.43 98.05 2.60
C HIS A 887 -61.49 98.69 3.50
N GLU A 888 -61.51 98.37 4.80
CA GLU A 888 -62.45 98.95 5.76
C GLU A 888 -61.86 100.15 6.52
N ILE A 889 -60.57 100.39 6.38
CA ILE A 889 -59.83 101.41 7.13
C ILE A 889 -59.53 102.63 6.26
N HIS A 890 -59.59 103.81 6.87
CA HIS A 890 -59.32 105.09 6.21
C HIS A 890 -58.08 105.75 6.81
N PHE A 891 -57.27 106.38 5.97
CA PHE A 891 -56.17 107.21 6.41
C PHE A 891 -56.65 108.64 6.66
N ASP A 892 -56.32 109.17 7.84
CA ASP A 892 -56.69 110.54 8.21
C ASP A 892 -55.73 111.57 7.60
N ASP A 893 -56.15 112.18 6.50
CA ASP A 893 -55.48 113.29 5.83
C ASP A 893 -56.16 114.64 6.05
N MET A 894 -57.15 114.67 6.95
CA MET A 894 -57.99 115.85 7.25
C MET A 894 -57.62 116.52 8.56
N ASP A 895 -56.82 115.87 9.41
CA ASP A 895 -56.39 116.39 10.71
C ASP A 895 -57.62 116.84 11.53
N ASP A 896 -57.60 117.98 12.23
CA ASP A 896 -58.74 118.48 13.01
C ASP A 896 -59.94 119.02 12.19
N ARG A 897 -59.96 118.82 10.86
CA ARG A 897 -61.00 119.40 9.98
C ARG A 897 -62.26 118.54 9.85
N LEU A 898 -62.30 117.39 10.50
CA LEU A 898 -63.45 116.47 10.54
C LEU A 898 -64.13 116.54 11.91
N GLU A 899 -65.46 116.69 11.91
CA GLU A 899 -66.26 116.68 13.14
C GLU A 899 -66.11 115.34 13.88
N GLU A 900 -65.90 115.41 15.21
CA GLU A 900 -65.60 114.27 16.09
C GLU A 900 -66.68 113.17 16.02
N GLU A 901 -67.93 113.57 15.78
CA GLU A 901 -69.08 112.69 15.62
C GLU A 901 -69.09 111.93 14.28
N MET A 902 -68.46 112.47 13.23
CA MET A 902 -68.20 111.74 11.98
C MET A 902 -66.94 110.90 12.08
N ARG A 903 -65.92 111.38 12.80
CA ARG A 903 -64.64 110.70 13.02
C ARG A 903 -64.82 109.38 13.78
N SER A 904 -65.75 109.33 14.75
CA SER A 904 -66.09 108.11 15.52
C SER A 904 -66.85 107.03 14.72
N LYS A 905 -67.43 107.37 13.56
CA LYS A 905 -68.14 106.42 12.69
C LYS A 905 -67.22 105.75 11.66
N LEU A 906 -65.98 106.22 11.53
CA LEU A 906 -65.01 105.75 10.54
C LEU A 906 -63.89 104.99 11.25
N LYS A 907 -63.47 103.86 10.68
CA LYS A 907 -62.29 103.14 11.17
C LYS A 907 -61.04 103.83 10.63
N ILE A 908 -60.31 104.53 11.49
CA ILE A 908 -59.14 105.34 11.10
C ILE A 908 -57.85 104.59 11.42
N THR A 909 -56.85 104.68 10.55
CA THR A 909 -55.50 104.12 10.77
C THR A 909 -54.86 104.64 12.05
N HIS A 910 -54.10 103.81 12.75
CA HIS A 910 -53.29 104.22 13.90
C HIS A 910 -52.33 105.35 13.53
N ASN A 911 -52.03 106.26 14.46
CA ASN A 911 -51.17 107.43 14.23
C ASN A 911 -49.71 107.12 13.79
N LEU A 912 -49.30 105.85 13.86
CA LEU A 912 -47.98 105.37 13.44
C LEU A 912 -47.96 104.92 11.97
N VAL A 913 -49.13 104.76 11.34
CA VAL A 913 -49.23 104.57 9.89
C VAL A 913 -48.94 105.92 9.26
N THR A 914 -47.86 106.02 8.48
CA THR A 914 -47.49 107.28 7.81
C THR A 914 -48.24 107.47 6.50
N LEU A 915 -48.30 108.71 6.01
CA LEU A 915 -48.88 109.02 4.69
C LEU A 915 -48.20 108.23 3.55
N ASP A 916 -46.90 107.97 3.68
CA ASP A 916 -46.14 107.18 2.70
C ASP A 916 -46.58 105.71 2.72
N VAL A 917 -46.77 105.12 3.90
CA VAL A 917 -47.31 103.75 4.05
C VAL A 917 -48.73 103.67 3.49
N ALA A 918 -49.59 104.61 3.84
CA ALA A 918 -50.98 104.65 3.38
C ALA A 918 -51.09 104.79 1.86
N ARG A 919 -50.24 105.63 1.25
CA ARG A 919 -50.18 105.80 -0.21
C ARG A 919 -49.78 104.53 -0.93
N GLU A 920 -48.79 103.81 -0.40
CA GLU A 920 -48.23 102.63 -1.07
C GLU A 920 -49.07 101.38 -0.94
N LEU A 921 -49.87 101.30 0.13
CA LEU A 921 -50.90 100.27 0.33
C LEU A 921 -52.26 100.65 -0.27
N GLU A 922 -52.36 101.82 -0.90
CA GLU A 922 -53.58 102.34 -1.53
C GLU A 922 -54.77 102.47 -0.54
N ILE A 923 -54.49 102.86 0.71
CA ILE A 923 -55.52 103.11 1.73
C ILE A 923 -56.32 104.35 1.33
N GLN A 924 -57.65 104.26 1.39
CA GLN A 924 -58.54 105.37 1.09
C GLN A 924 -58.35 106.51 2.10
N THR A 925 -58.13 107.72 1.60
CA THR A 925 -58.06 108.92 2.47
C THR A 925 -59.43 109.54 2.68
N LEU A 926 -59.61 110.27 3.78
CA LEU A 926 -60.87 110.94 4.11
C LEU A 926 -61.24 112.04 3.10
N THR A 927 -60.26 112.68 2.44
CA THR A 927 -60.52 113.64 1.35
C THR A 927 -60.87 113.01 0.00
N GLY A 928 -60.67 111.69 -0.17
CA GLY A 928 -60.87 111.00 -1.45
C GLY A 928 -59.87 111.38 -2.56
N LYS A 929 -58.77 112.07 -2.23
CA LYS A 929 -57.76 112.52 -3.22
C LYS A 929 -56.85 111.42 -3.75
N ILE A 930 -56.82 110.26 -3.10
CA ILE A 930 -56.19 109.05 -3.64
C ILE A 930 -57.31 108.22 -4.27
N TYR A 931 -57.41 108.21 -5.60
CA TYR A 931 -58.44 107.47 -6.33
C TYR A 931 -57.81 106.52 -7.35
N GLY A 932 -58.22 105.25 -7.30
CA GLY A 932 -58.44 104.43 -8.50
C GLY A 932 -59.96 104.31 -8.73
N ASN A 933 -60.56 105.19 -9.53
CA ASN A 933 -61.99 105.12 -9.89
C ASN A 933 -62.17 104.54 -11.28
N ASN A 934 -63.11 103.62 -11.44
CA ASN A 934 -63.83 103.41 -12.69
C ASN A 934 -65.22 102.82 -12.38
N ASN A 935 -66.21 103.66 -12.10
CA ASN A 935 -67.33 103.93 -13.02
C ASN A 935 -68.56 104.58 -12.35
N LYS A 936 -68.95 105.70 -12.95
CA LYS A 936 -70.30 106.26 -13.20
C LYS A 936 -71.35 106.33 -12.07
N LEU A 937 -71.53 107.58 -11.65
CA LEU A 937 -72.73 108.23 -11.09
C LEU A 937 -74.06 107.82 -11.73
N VAL A 938 -75.09 107.62 -10.88
CA VAL A 938 -76.44 108.17 -11.05
C VAL A 938 -76.91 108.70 -9.68
N TYR A 939 -77.39 109.94 -9.65
CA TYR A 939 -77.88 110.69 -8.50
C TYR A 939 -79.19 110.15 -7.90
N SER A 940 -79.35 110.23 -6.57
CA SER A 940 -80.47 110.95 -5.92
C SER A 940 -80.34 110.98 -4.38
N ARG A 941 -80.48 112.19 -3.80
CA ARG A 941 -80.79 112.61 -2.41
C ARG A 941 -81.21 111.47 -1.45
N LEU A 942 -80.66 111.36 -0.24
CA LEU A 942 -80.64 112.34 0.88
C LEU A 942 -79.42 112.08 1.76
#